data_AF-A0A968ND12-F1
#
_entry.id   AF-A0A968ND12-F1
#
_cell.length_a   1.000
_cell.length_b   1.000
_cell.length_c   1.000
_cell.angle_alpha   90.00
_cell.angle_beta   90.00
_cell.angle_gamma   90.00
#
_symmetry.space_group_name_H-M   'P 1'
#
loop_
_entity.id
_entity.type
_entity.pdbx_description
1 polymer ?
#
loop_
_entity_poly.entity_id
_entity_poly.type
_entity_poly.pdbx_seq_one_letter_code
_entity_poly.pdbx_strand_id
1 'polypeptide(L)'
;MSDENQSASTNLDEQTAELVRQGVDALKSGNTLVARALLTEVTRIAPGYQDAWLWLSDLAESEAEREVNLRRSIEIDPRSPSGQIARRKLDQLLAESEVLPPPPTETLRPQTGRIADADADAVAEPEPKWWQQLTPIQMGLIGLSTFAFLLLCGILGMNLFGTFFGRGQPTPPPAPIISVSATEIVVRLQQNGAEAADARPAVPEDFGGLTPRCLDNSQRFYTPSLAFPAGGIVVVCPSANEAQLAKAEFDALGVRDPERRSWTYLNNNVFLQVDGRLPPEASVRYEQVIAALSGGTIPPVVPPATSPPSQAVATPLPFSAFDVYNRIAATGVDVANPRPAVPEDFGAIQARCLENSVRYFIPSLGDPAGGIIVVCPTAAEAEALKADFDRQSAANPTAASWRFINNNIFVQADGRLPADQANKFAEVVAALSTGQAVAPLPPTPPPPPPDATPIPISAFDVFNRVAAAGVEVTDPRGAVPEDFGAIQARCLENSVRYFTPSLGFPAGGVIVTCSNAGDAQALKADYDRQSAANPGATSWTFINNNVFAQADGRMPQNQAQKFQEVIASLSTGAPVQPLPPTAVPPTATQPIEEITVIPIPPTNTPAPIPPTNTSAPIPPTNTSAPIPPTDVPIPPTDTPAPPPTDTPLPPPTNTALPTIVIPLPATATPTITPTATLPYPLPGGLPAPSPRTNAAPFPGSLHNVAIKEE
;
A
#
# COMPACT_ATOMS: atom_id res chain seq x y z
N MET A 1 -38.56 6.98 -5.80
CA MET A 1 -37.74 5.75 -5.69
C MET A 1 -37.08 5.36 -7.00
N SER A 2 -37.68 5.58 -8.18
CA SER A 2 -37.01 5.31 -9.47
C SER A 2 -35.91 6.32 -9.83
N ASP A 3 -36.04 7.60 -9.44
CA ASP A 3 -35.06 8.64 -9.80
C ASP A 3 -33.75 8.55 -8.99
N GLU A 4 -33.81 8.04 -7.76
CA GLU A 4 -32.64 7.92 -6.87
C GLU A 4 -31.68 6.80 -7.31
N ASN A 5 -32.21 5.75 -7.96
CA ASN A 5 -31.40 4.64 -8.46
C ASN A 5 -30.68 4.99 -9.79
N GLN A 6 -31.21 5.93 -10.58
CA GLN A 6 -30.54 6.42 -11.79
C GLN A 6 -29.32 7.28 -11.46
N SER A 7 -29.39 8.13 -10.44
CA SER A 7 -28.24 8.97 -10.04
C SER A 7 -27.06 8.15 -9.49
N ALA A 8 -27.34 7.02 -8.81
CA ALA A 8 -26.30 6.14 -8.29
C ALA A 8 -25.57 5.37 -9.41
N SER A 9 -26.31 4.90 -10.44
CA SER A 9 -25.70 4.22 -11.60
C SER A 9 -24.77 5.14 -12.37
N THR A 10 -25.19 6.38 -12.64
CA THR A 10 -24.39 7.34 -13.41
C THR A 10 -23.07 7.69 -12.74
N ASN A 11 -23.07 7.82 -11.40
CA ASN A 11 -21.85 8.13 -10.65
C ASN A 11 -20.83 6.96 -10.68
N LEU A 12 -21.34 5.72 -10.59
CA LEU A 12 -20.50 4.53 -10.68
C LEU A 12 -19.86 4.39 -12.06
N ASP A 13 -20.61 4.68 -13.12
CA ASP A 13 -20.11 4.63 -14.50
C ASP A 13 -19.01 5.68 -14.74
N GLU A 14 -19.19 6.90 -14.20
CA GLU A 14 -18.19 7.97 -14.29
C GLU A 14 -16.91 7.64 -13.51
N GLN A 15 -17.04 7.12 -12.29
CA GLN A 15 -15.90 6.68 -11.48
C GLN A 15 -15.12 5.55 -12.16
N THR A 16 -15.84 4.58 -12.76
CA THR A 16 -15.23 3.45 -13.46
C THR A 16 -14.47 3.92 -14.70
N ALA A 17 -15.07 4.82 -15.49
CA ALA A 17 -14.43 5.40 -16.67
C ALA A 17 -13.14 6.18 -16.30
N GLU A 18 -13.16 6.89 -15.17
CA GLU A 18 -12.00 7.63 -14.70
C GLU A 18 -10.85 6.72 -14.27
N LEU A 19 -11.13 5.64 -13.55
CA LEU A 19 -10.12 4.65 -13.15
C LEU A 19 -9.49 3.97 -14.38
N VAL A 20 -10.28 3.66 -15.41
CA VAL A 20 -9.76 3.12 -16.68
C VAL A 20 -8.83 4.12 -17.35
N ARG A 21 -9.23 5.40 -17.43
CA ARG A 21 -8.41 6.45 -18.02
C ARG A 21 -7.06 6.55 -17.30
N GLN A 22 -7.06 6.58 -15.97
CA GLN A 22 -5.85 6.61 -15.16
C GLN A 22 -4.97 5.37 -15.36
N GLY A 23 -5.58 4.17 -15.40
CA GLY A 23 -4.86 2.92 -15.66
C GLY A 23 -4.18 2.91 -17.04
N VAL A 24 -4.86 3.40 -18.07
CA VAL A 24 -4.31 3.52 -19.43
C VAL A 24 -3.20 4.57 -19.50
N ASP A 25 -3.34 5.70 -18.82
CA ASP A 25 -2.31 6.74 -18.80
C ASP A 25 -1.06 6.30 -18.03
N ALA A 26 -1.24 5.54 -16.94
CA ALA A 26 -0.13 4.89 -16.22
C ALA A 26 0.60 3.87 -17.12
N LEU A 27 -0.15 3.05 -17.87
CA LEU A 27 0.42 2.09 -18.82
C LEU A 27 1.25 2.79 -19.91
N LYS A 28 0.71 3.86 -20.51
CA LYS A 28 1.41 4.67 -21.53
C LYS A 28 2.67 5.34 -21.00
N SER A 29 2.70 5.64 -19.71
CA SER A 29 3.85 6.24 -19.02
C SER A 29 4.88 5.19 -18.57
N GLY A 30 4.67 3.91 -18.88
CA GLY A 30 5.56 2.81 -18.49
C GLY A 30 5.39 2.33 -17.06
N ASN A 31 4.41 2.85 -16.30
CA ASN A 31 4.15 2.44 -14.93
C ASN A 31 3.17 1.24 -14.90
N THR A 32 3.69 0.07 -15.24
CA THR A 32 2.91 -1.16 -15.40
C THR A 32 2.28 -1.66 -14.09
N LEU A 33 2.92 -1.45 -12.94
CA LEU A 33 2.40 -1.85 -11.63
C LEU A 33 1.16 -1.04 -11.24
N VAL A 34 1.22 0.28 -11.37
CA VAL A 34 0.07 1.17 -11.10
C VAL A 34 -1.05 0.93 -12.09
N ALA A 35 -0.71 0.77 -13.39
CA ALA A 35 -1.70 0.44 -14.41
C ALA A 35 -2.45 -0.85 -14.08
N ARG A 36 -1.74 -1.92 -13.67
CA ARG A 36 -2.37 -3.19 -13.29
C ARG A 36 -3.27 -3.01 -12.07
N ALA A 37 -2.81 -2.33 -11.03
CA ALA A 37 -3.63 -2.11 -9.82
C ALA A 37 -4.94 -1.39 -10.14
N LEU A 38 -4.89 -0.30 -10.93
CA LEU A 38 -6.07 0.48 -11.32
C LEU A 38 -7.04 -0.32 -12.19
N LEU A 39 -6.53 -1.04 -13.20
CA LEU A 39 -7.38 -1.83 -14.10
C LEU A 39 -7.98 -3.05 -13.40
N THR A 40 -7.27 -3.69 -12.47
CA THR A 40 -7.82 -4.75 -11.62
C THR A 40 -8.96 -4.21 -10.75
N GLU A 41 -8.78 -3.02 -10.16
CA GLU A 41 -9.82 -2.36 -9.37
C GLU A 41 -11.07 -2.07 -10.21
N VAL A 42 -10.91 -1.64 -11.47
CA VAL A 42 -12.03 -1.49 -12.41
C VAL A 42 -12.78 -2.80 -12.59
N THR A 43 -12.07 -3.92 -12.84
CA THR A 43 -12.73 -5.22 -13.02
C THR A 43 -13.41 -5.74 -11.76
N ARG A 44 -13.01 -5.26 -10.57
CA ARG A 44 -13.65 -5.56 -9.30
C ARG A 44 -14.95 -4.76 -9.12
N ILE A 45 -14.94 -3.47 -9.47
CA ILE A 45 -16.09 -2.56 -9.35
C ILE A 45 -17.12 -2.86 -10.44
N ALA A 46 -16.66 -3.00 -11.68
CA ALA A 46 -17.46 -3.23 -12.87
C ALA A 46 -16.91 -4.44 -13.65
N PRO A 47 -17.25 -5.68 -13.23
CA PRO A 47 -16.78 -6.90 -13.91
C PRO A 47 -17.16 -6.98 -15.40
N GLY A 48 -18.21 -6.25 -15.81
CA GLY A 48 -18.64 -6.12 -17.21
C GLY A 48 -17.92 -5.03 -18.00
N TYR A 49 -16.92 -4.35 -17.45
CA TYR A 49 -16.18 -3.31 -18.16
C TYR A 49 -15.11 -3.92 -19.09
N GLN A 50 -15.53 -4.20 -20.31
CA GLN A 50 -14.79 -5.00 -21.27
C GLN A 50 -13.36 -4.49 -21.60
N ASP A 51 -13.19 -3.17 -21.68
CA ASP A 51 -11.90 -2.56 -22.03
C ASP A 51 -10.85 -2.82 -20.94
N ALA A 52 -11.24 -2.87 -19.67
CA ALA A 52 -10.31 -3.10 -18.58
C ALA A 52 -9.68 -4.49 -18.67
N TRP A 53 -10.48 -5.51 -19.01
CA TRP A 53 -9.99 -6.87 -19.28
C TRP A 53 -9.06 -6.92 -20.49
N LEU A 54 -9.37 -6.17 -21.55
CA LEU A 54 -8.50 -6.06 -22.71
C LEU A 54 -7.14 -5.44 -22.34
N TRP A 55 -7.12 -4.35 -21.56
CA TRP A 55 -5.88 -3.71 -21.11
C TRP A 55 -5.08 -4.59 -20.12
N LEU A 56 -5.76 -5.32 -19.23
CA LEU A 56 -5.10 -6.29 -18.35
C LEU A 56 -4.40 -7.41 -19.13
N SER A 57 -4.88 -7.78 -20.32
CA SER A 57 -4.17 -8.76 -21.16
C SER A 57 -2.81 -8.28 -21.64
N ASP A 58 -2.63 -6.97 -21.85
CA ASP A 58 -1.35 -6.37 -22.24
C ASP A 58 -0.37 -6.25 -21.06
N LEU A 59 -0.90 -6.27 -19.84
CA LEU A 59 -0.15 -6.23 -18.59
C LEU A 59 0.14 -7.61 -18.00
N ALA A 60 -0.39 -8.69 -18.57
CA ALA A 60 -0.25 -10.04 -18.04
C ALA A 60 1.22 -10.52 -18.05
N GLU A 61 1.66 -11.17 -16.97
CA GLU A 61 3.05 -11.65 -16.81
C GLU A 61 3.28 -13.02 -17.45
N SER A 62 2.19 -13.74 -17.72
CA SER A 62 2.21 -15.06 -18.32
C SER A 62 1.24 -15.16 -19.48
N GLU A 63 1.52 -16.06 -20.42
CA GLU A 63 0.60 -16.37 -21.52
C GLU A 63 -0.75 -16.89 -21.00
N ALA A 64 -0.73 -17.68 -19.93
CA ALA A 64 -1.95 -18.19 -19.30
C ALA A 64 -2.85 -17.06 -18.76
N GLU A 65 -2.26 -16.09 -18.07
CA GLU A 65 -3.00 -14.91 -17.58
C GLU A 65 -3.52 -14.05 -18.74
N ARG A 66 -2.69 -13.84 -19.77
CA ARG A 66 -3.08 -13.12 -20.99
C ARG A 66 -4.30 -13.79 -21.64
N GLU A 67 -4.28 -15.11 -21.76
CA GLU A 67 -5.40 -15.90 -22.31
C GLU A 67 -6.69 -15.70 -21.51
N VAL A 68 -6.61 -15.81 -20.17
CA VAL A 68 -7.78 -15.63 -19.27
C VAL A 68 -8.39 -14.25 -19.44
N ASN A 69 -7.58 -13.19 -19.45
CA ASN A 69 -8.04 -11.81 -19.60
C ASN A 69 -8.70 -11.57 -20.97
N LEU A 70 -8.12 -12.11 -22.05
CA LEU A 70 -8.70 -12.04 -23.39
C LEU A 70 -10.04 -12.77 -23.49
N ARG A 71 -10.14 -13.98 -22.93
CA ARG A 71 -11.40 -14.76 -22.90
C ARG A 71 -12.49 -14.00 -22.14
N ARG A 72 -12.17 -13.42 -20.98
CA ARG A 72 -13.12 -12.58 -20.22
C ARG A 72 -13.59 -11.37 -21.00
N SER A 73 -12.70 -10.68 -21.70
CA SER A 73 -13.08 -9.57 -22.57
C SER A 73 -14.06 -10.00 -23.68
N ILE A 74 -13.86 -11.17 -24.30
CA ILE A 74 -14.75 -11.70 -25.35
C ILE A 74 -16.11 -12.14 -24.78
N GLU A 75 -16.14 -12.73 -23.58
CA GLU A 75 -17.36 -13.21 -22.91
C GLU A 75 -18.36 -12.09 -22.61
N ILE A 76 -17.87 -10.89 -22.30
CA ILE A 76 -18.71 -9.73 -21.95
C ILE A 76 -19.54 -9.26 -23.15
N ASP A 77 -18.87 -8.90 -24.26
CA ASP A 77 -19.54 -8.59 -25.52
C ASP A 77 -18.64 -8.98 -26.71
N PRO A 78 -18.89 -10.13 -27.37
CA PRO A 78 -18.05 -10.59 -28.47
C PRO A 78 -18.17 -9.74 -29.74
N ARG A 79 -19.17 -8.85 -29.84
CA ARG A 79 -19.42 -8.03 -31.03
C ARG A 79 -18.84 -6.63 -30.91
N SER A 80 -18.52 -6.17 -29.70
CA SER A 80 -17.92 -4.85 -29.49
C SER A 80 -16.55 -4.73 -30.18
N PRO A 81 -16.08 -3.50 -30.47
CA PRO A 81 -14.73 -3.28 -30.99
C PRO A 81 -13.64 -3.97 -30.13
N SER A 82 -13.76 -3.88 -28.81
CA SER A 82 -12.81 -4.46 -27.86
C SER A 82 -12.86 -5.99 -27.84
N GLY A 83 -14.06 -6.58 -27.95
CA GLY A 83 -14.22 -8.04 -28.06
C GLY A 83 -13.61 -8.60 -29.34
N GLN A 84 -13.71 -7.86 -30.45
CA GLN A 84 -13.05 -8.23 -31.71
C GLN A 84 -11.53 -8.09 -31.64
N ILE A 85 -11.01 -7.07 -30.94
CA ILE A 85 -9.56 -6.94 -30.67
C ILE A 85 -9.08 -8.10 -29.81
N ALA A 86 -9.81 -8.39 -28.72
CA ALA A 86 -9.48 -9.49 -27.81
C ALA A 86 -9.45 -10.84 -28.53
N ARG A 87 -10.42 -11.08 -29.43
CA ARG A 87 -10.47 -12.30 -30.24
C ARG A 87 -9.26 -12.45 -31.14
N ARG A 88 -8.86 -11.39 -31.86
CA ARG A 88 -7.66 -11.41 -32.71
C ARG A 88 -6.40 -11.69 -31.90
N LYS A 89 -6.26 -11.07 -30.72
CA LYS A 89 -5.12 -11.32 -29.82
C LYS A 89 -5.11 -12.76 -29.29
N LEU A 90 -6.28 -13.32 -28.97
CA LEU A 90 -6.40 -14.71 -28.51
C LEU A 90 -6.04 -15.70 -29.61
N ASP A 91 -6.52 -15.48 -30.84
CA ASP A 91 -6.19 -16.32 -31.99
C ASP A 91 -4.68 -16.28 -32.29
N GLN A 92 -4.05 -15.11 -32.15
CA GLN A 92 -2.58 -14.95 -32.26
C GLN A 92 -1.83 -15.72 -31.18
N LEU A 93 -2.26 -15.59 -29.92
CA LEU A 93 -1.65 -16.28 -28.78
C LEU A 93 -1.71 -17.81 -28.96
N LEU A 94 -2.86 -18.33 -29.38
CA LEU A 94 -3.03 -19.77 -29.62
C LEU A 94 -2.20 -20.27 -30.80
N ALA A 95 -2.09 -19.47 -31.87
CA ALA A 95 -1.23 -19.80 -33.01
C ALA A 95 0.25 -19.81 -32.61
N GLU A 96 0.70 -18.90 -31.74
CA GLU A 96 2.07 -18.86 -31.24
C GLU A 96 2.40 -20.07 -30.37
N SER A 97 1.48 -20.49 -29.49
CA SER A 97 1.64 -21.70 -28.68
C SER A 97 1.67 -22.99 -29.51
N GLU A 98 1.02 -23.03 -30.67
CA GLU A 98 1.00 -24.21 -31.57
C GLU A 98 2.30 -24.35 -32.39
N VAL A 99 3.06 -23.26 -32.56
CA VAL A 99 4.27 -23.23 -33.40
C VAL A 99 5.54 -23.71 -32.68
N LEU A 100 5.46 -24.16 -31.42
CA LEU A 100 6.61 -24.80 -30.77
C LEU A 100 7.01 -26.06 -31.58
N PRO A 101 8.16 -26.06 -32.29
CA PRO A 101 8.58 -27.22 -33.05
C PRO A 101 8.79 -28.38 -32.06
N PRO A 102 8.50 -29.63 -32.47
CA PRO A 102 8.78 -30.78 -31.63
C PRO A 102 10.24 -30.70 -31.15
N PRO A 103 10.52 -30.99 -29.87
CA PRO A 103 11.85 -30.82 -29.29
C PRO A 103 12.87 -31.50 -30.21
N PRO A 104 13.92 -30.78 -30.67
CA PRO A 104 14.85 -31.32 -31.62
C PRO A 104 15.48 -32.58 -31.03
N THR A 105 15.25 -33.72 -31.69
CA THR A 105 16.04 -34.92 -31.44
C THR A 105 17.46 -34.57 -31.83
N GLU A 106 18.28 -34.31 -30.80
CA GLU A 106 19.66 -33.85 -30.91
C GLU A 106 20.50 -34.85 -31.71
N THR A 107 20.58 -34.61 -33.02
CA THR A 107 21.46 -35.33 -33.93
C THR A 107 22.51 -34.35 -34.41
N LEU A 108 23.67 -34.38 -33.77
CA LEU A 108 24.90 -33.69 -34.14
C LEU A 108 25.21 -33.88 -35.64
N ARG A 109 25.19 -32.80 -36.45
CA ARG A 109 26.10 -32.57 -37.61
C ARG A 109 25.91 -31.20 -38.28
N PRO A 110 26.87 -30.74 -39.12
CA PRO A 110 27.46 -29.42 -39.02
C PRO A 110 26.88 -28.41 -40.02
N GLN A 111 27.00 -27.13 -39.65
CA GLN A 111 26.57 -25.98 -40.43
C GLN A 111 27.29 -25.87 -41.77
N THR A 112 26.53 -25.57 -42.82
CA THR A 112 27.05 -24.98 -44.06
C THR A 112 26.02 -24.01 -44.65
N GLY A 113 26.36 -22.72 -44.58
CA GLY A 113 26.03 -21.57 -45.45
C GLY A 113 24.69 -21.46 -46.22
N ARG A 114 24.14 -20.22 -46.24
CA ARG A 114 24.12 -19.30 -47.41
C ARG A 114 22.82 -18.45 -47.49
N ILE A 115 22.99 -17.13 -47.29
CA ILE A 115 22.45 -15.93 -47.97
C ILE A 115 21.09 -16.04 -48.71
N ALA A 116 20.14 -15.13 -48.39
CA ALA A 116 19.52 -14.20 -49.35
C ALA A 116 18.52 -13.21 -48.69
N ASP A 117 18.62 -11.96 -49.14
CA ASP A 117 17.75 -10.80 -48.90
C ASP A 117 16.33 -10.96 -49.45
N ALA A 118 15.36 -10.23 -48.88
CA ALA A 118 14.10 -9.87 -49.57
C ALA A 118 13.49 -8.57 -49.00
N ASP A 119 13.33 -7.61 -49.91
CA ASP A 119 12.70 -6.30 -49.79
C ASP A 119 11.16 -6.32 -49.68
N ALA A 120 10.64 -5.19 -49.17
CA ALA A 120 9.43 -4.45 -49.57
C ALA A 120 8.02 -5.08 -49.48
N ASP A 121 7.13 -4.43 -48.73
CA ASP A 121 6.06 -3.61 -49.33
C ASP A 121 5.26 -2.83 -48.25
N ALA A 122 5.29 -1.49 -48.36
CA ALA A 122 4.50 -0.56 -47.55
C ALA A 122 3.25 -0.15 -48.32
N VAL A 123 2.08 -0.45 -47.76
CA VAL A 123 0.76 -0.10 -48.31
C VAL A 123 0.43 1.35 -47.97
N ALA A 124 0.29 2.20 -48.98
CA ALA A 124 -0.17 3.59 -48.85
C ALA A 124 -1.71 3.67 -48.90
N GLU A 125 -2.32 4.37 -47.94
CA GLU A 125 -3.76 4.67 -47.92
C GLU A 125 -4.12 5.93 -48.72
N PRO A 126 -5.34 6.04 -49.28
CA PRO A 126 -5.75 7.15 -50.14
C PRO A 126 -6.26 8.38 -49.35
N GLU A 127 -5.84 9.58 -49.78
CA GLU A 127 -6.32 10.85 -49.22
C GLU A 127 -7.79 11.17 -49.53
N PRO A 128 -8.51 11.85 -48.61
CA PRO A 128 -9.91 12.22 -48.77
C PRO A 128 -10.11 13.45 -49.69
N LYS A 129 -10.72 13.23 -50.86
CA LYS A 129 -11.05 14.23 -51.90
C LYS A 129 -12.31 15.06 -51.59
N TRP A 130 -12.41 15.69 -50.42
CA TRP A 130 -13.60 16.50 -50.08
C TRP A 130 -13.61 17.91 -50.72
N TRP A 131 -12.47 18.39 -51.23
CA TRP A 131 -12.35 19.73 -51.81
C TRP A 131 -12.91 19.90 -53.23
N GLN A 132 -13.33 18.82 -53.91
CA GLN A 132 -13.82 18.89 -55.30
C GLN A 132 -15.30 19.31 -55.43
N GLN A 133 -16.02 19.55 -54.33
CA GLN A 133 -17.45 19.93 -54.37
C GLN A 133 -17.75 21.41 -54.14
N LEU A 134 -16.74 22.25 -53.84
CA LEU A 134 -16.97 23.67 -53.58
C LEU A 134 -17.00 24.47 -54.89
N THR A 135 -18.10 25.16 -55.14
CA THR A 135 -18.22 26.09 -56.27
C THR A 135 -17.30 27.30 -56.05
N PRO A 136 -16.76 27.93 -57.12
CA PRO A 136 -15.85 29.09 -56.99
C PRO A 136 -16.45 30.27 -56.20
N ILE A 137 -17.78 30.36 -56.11
CA ILE A 137 -18.49 31.36 -55.30
C ILE A 137 -18.32 31.08 -53.79
N GLN A 138 -18.33 29.82 -53.37
CA GLN A 138 -18.15 29.44 -51.96
C GLN A 138 -16.71 29.66 -51.49
N MET A 139 -15.72 29.44 -52.35
CA MET A 139 -14.32 29.80 -52.08
C MET A 139 -14.14 31.31 -51.85
N GLY A 140 -14.84 32.13 -52.62
CA GLY A 140 -14.80 33.59 -52.47
C GLY A 140 -15.35 34.06 -51.12
N LEU A 141 -16.46 33.48 -50.65
CA LEU A 141 -17.08 33.84 -49.38
C LEU A 141 -16.24 33.41 -48.16
N ILE A 142 -15.63 32.22 -48.22
CA ILE A 142 -14.73 31.74 -47.15
C ILE A 142 -13.50 32.65 -47.04
N GLY A 143 -12.90 33.04 -48.18
CA GLY A 143 -11.74 33.94 -48.19
C GLY A 143 -12.06 35.32 -47.64
N LEU A 144 -13.24 35.87 -47.94
CA LEU A 144 -13.65 37.19 -47.46
C LEU A 144 -13.97 37.19 -45.95
N SER A 145 -14.55 36.09 -45.45
CA SER A 145 -14.80 35.88 -44.02
C SER A 145 -13.50 35.78 -43.21
N THR A 146 -12.53 35.00 -43.69
CA THR A 146 -11.22 34.85 -43.03
C THR A 146 -10.44 36.17 -43.00
N PHE A 147 -10.48 36.94 -44.09
CA PHE A 147 -9.83 38.25 -44.13
C PHE A 147 -10.47 39.25 -43.16
N ALA A 148 -11.80 39.30 -43.10
CA ALA A 148 -12.51 40.17 -42.15
C ALA A 148 -12.22 39.79 -40.69
N PHE A 149 -12.15 38.49 -40.38
CA PHE A 149 -11.82 38.00 -39.05
C PHE A 149 -10.38 38.37 -38.64
N LEU A 150 -9.40 38.19 -39.53
CA LEU A 150 -8.01 38.58 -39.25
C LEU A 150 -7.85 40.09 -39.04
N LEU A 151 -8.59 40.90 -39.79
CA LEU A 151 -8.56 42.36 -39.63
C LEU A 151 -9.19 42.80 -38.30
N LEU A 152 -10.28 42.15 -37.87
CA LEU A 152 -10.90 42.37 -36.57
C LEU A 152 -9.96 41.96 -35.42
N CYS A 153 -9.31 40.79 -35.51
CA CYS A 153 -8.32 40.33 -34.54
C CYS A 153 -7.10 41.28 -34.47
N GLY A 154 -6.66 41.84 -35.60
CA GLY A 154 -5.59 42.84 -35.62
C GLY A 154 -5.95 44.12 -34.88
N ILE A 155 -7.16 44.64 -35.08
CA ILE A 155 -7.63 45.87 -34.41
C ILE A 155 -7.82 45.64 -32.91
N LEU A 156 -8.38 44.49 -32.51
CA LEU A 156 -8.50 44.10 -31.09
C LEU A 156 -7.13 43.87 -30.45
N GLY A 157 -6.22 43.21 -31.16
CA GLY A 157 -4.84 42.96 -30.73
C GLY A 157 -4.09 44.27 -30.46
N MET A 158 -4.16 45.25 -31.36
CA MET A 158 -3.44 46.53 -31.17
C MET A 158 -3.95 47.35 -29.98
N ASN A 159 -5.26 47.32 -29.68
CA ASN A 159 -5.82 48.04 -28.53
C ASN A 159 -5.49 47.36 -27.18
N LEU A 160 -5.42 46.04 -27.15
CA LEU A 160 -4.97 45.27 -25.98
C LEU A 160 -3.45 45.36 -25.76
N PHE A 161 -2.66 45.44 -26.84
CA PHE A 161 -1.20 45.54 -26.74
C PHE A 161 -0.74 46.91 -26.22
N GLY A 162 -1.44 47.99 -26.57
CA GLY A 162 -1.11 49.35 -26.12
C GLY A 162 -1.30 49.59 -24.61
N THR A 163 -2.18 48.84 -23.96
CA THR A 163 -2.46 49.00 -22.52
C THR A 163 -1.57 48.11 -21.64
N PHE A 164 -1.04 47.00 -22.16
CA PHE A 164 -0.20 46.08 -21.38
C PHE A 164 1.30 46.41 -21.38
N PHE A 165 1.82 47.09 -22.41
CA PHE A 165 3.27 47.36 -22.54
C PHE A 165 3.72 48.78 -22.15
N GLY A 166 2.81 49.61 -21.59
CA GLY A 166 3.07 51.02 -21.28
C GLY A 166 3.91 51.35 -20.03
N ARG A 167 4.30 50.35 -19.21
CA ARG A 167 5.25 50.55 -18.11
C ARG A 167 6.13 49.32 -17.96
N GLY A 168 7.22 49.26 -18.72
CA GLY A 168 8.28 48.30 -18.51
C GLY A 168 8.93 48.54 -17.15
N GLN A 169 8.39 47.92 -16.09
CA GLN A 169 9.22 47.61 -14.94
C GLN A 169 10.23 46.55 -15.42
N PRO A 170 11.54 46.78 -15.24
CA PRO A 170 12.53 45.76 -15.56
C PRO A 170 12.15 44.50 -14.79
N THR A 171 11.90 43.41 -15.51
CA THR A 171 11.69 42.10 -14.89
C THR A 171 12.89 41.84 -13.99
N PRO A 172 12.70 41.57 -12.69
CA PRO A 172 13.81 41.22 -11.82
C PRO A 172 14.57 40.05 -12.46
N PRO A 173 15.91 40.04 -12.41
CA PRO A 173 16.68 38.92 -12.92
C PRO A 173 16.18 37.62 -12.27
N PRO A 174 16.10 36.49 -13.02
CA PRO A 174 15.63 35.23 -12.48
C PRO A 174 16.44 34.87 -11.23
N ALA A 175 15.74 34.48 -10.17
CA ALA A 175 16.39 34.05 -8.94
C ALA A 175 17.34 32.88 -9.25
N PRO A 176 18.53 32.83 -8.61
CA PRO A 176 19.46 31.73 -8.81
C PRO A 176 18.79 30.39 -8.45
N ILE A 177 18.87 29.42 -9.36
CA ILE A 177 18.37 28.05 -9.14
C ILE A 177 19.37 27.32 -8.24
N ILE A 178 18.87 26.70 -7.17
CA ILE A 178 19.68 25.85 -6.29
C ILE A 178 19.83 24.49 -6.97
N SER A 179 21.07 24.08 -7.22
CA SER A 179 21.43 22.83 -7.91
C SER A 179 21.62 21.63 -6.97
N VAL A 180 21.05 21.69 -5.77
CA VAL A 180 21.21 20.66 -4.72
C VAL A 180 20.11 19.61 -4.88
N SER A 181 20.45 18.33 -4.78
CA SER A 181 19.45 17.25 -4.86
C SER A 181 18.61 17.14 -3.60
N ALA A 182 17.40 16.58 -3.68
CA ALA A 182 16.58 16.32 -2.49
C ALA A 182 17.30 15.42 -1.47
N THR A 183 18.05 14.42 -1.94
CA THR A 183 18.85 13.52 -1.07
C THR A 183 19.91 14.28 -0.29
N GLU A 184 20.63 15.20 -0.94
CA GLU A 184 21.66 16.00 -0.27
C GLU A 184 21.05 16.94 0.78
N ILE A 185 19.84 17.46 0.55
CA ILE A 185 19.13 18.28 1.54
C ILE A 185 18.77 17.46 2.77
N VAL A 186 18.32 16.20 2.60
CA VAL A 186 18.04 15.31 3.75
C VAL A 186 19.32 15.04 4.56
N VAL A 187 20.45 14.82 3.90
CA VAL A 187 21.75 14.67 4.59
C VAL A 187 22.11 15.94 5.36
N ARG A 188 21.87 17.14 4.80
CA ARG A 188 22.11 18.41 5.51
C ARG A 188 21.17 18.59 6.70
N LEU A 189 19.92 18.14 6.61
CA LEU A 189 18.99 18.13 7.74
C LEU A 189 19.56 17.29 8.90
N GLN A 190 20.00 16.06 8.61
CA GLN A 190 20.62 15.17 9.60
C GLN A 190 21.88 15.81 10.24
N GLN A 191 22.78 16.36 9.41
CA GLN A 191 24.04 16.97 9.88
C GLN A 191 23.82 18.19 10.79
N ASN A 192 22.68 18.87 10.67
CA ASN A 192 22.32 20.02 11.52
C ASN A 192 21.38 19.62 12.67
N GLY A 193 21.27 18.32 12.97
CA GLY A 193 20.48 17.82 14.08
C GLY A 193 18.97 17.97 13.90
N ALA A 194 18.48 18.10 12.67
CA ALA A 194 17.08 17.89 12.35
C ALA A 194 16.81 16.38 12.22
N GLU A 195 15.60 15.98 12.61
CA GLU A 195 15.18 14.59 12.66
C GLU A 195 14.71 14.09 11.29
N ALA A 196 15.66 13.68 10.44
CA ALA A 196 15.33 13.18 9.10
C ALA A 196 15.96 11.80 8.86
N ALA A 197 15.27 10.72 9.22
CA ALA A 197 15.74 9.33 9.06
C ALA A 197 15.12 8.66 7.82
N ASP A 198 15.68 7.52 7.40
CA ASP A 198 15.08 6.61 6.39
C ASP A 198 14.58 7.29 5.11
N ALA A 199 15.43 8.14 4.52
CA ALA A 199 15.09 8.87 3.31
C ALA A 199 14.86 7.92 2.13
N ARG A 200 13.74 8.08 1.43
CA ARG A 200 13.41 7.37 0.20
C ARG A 200 12.82 8.31 -0.84
N PRO A 201 12.90 8.01 -2.15
CA PRO A 201 12.16 8.75 -3.17
C PRO A 201 10.68 8.88 -2.77
N ALA A 202 10.14 10.09 -2.88
CA ALA A 202 8.73 10.28 -2.56
C ALA A 202 7.85 9.72 -3.70
N VAL A 203 6.76 9.08 -3.34
CA VAL A 203 5.75 8.52 -4.25
C VAL A 203 4.47 9.37 -4.19
N PRO A 204 3.59 9.34 -5.20
CA PRO A 204 2.36 10.15 -5.21
C PRO A 204 1.51 10.06 -3.94
N GLU A 205 1.48 8.89 -3.30
CA GLU A 205 0.73 8.63 -2.06
C GLU A 205 1.26 9.47 -0.88
N ASP A 206 2.56 9.79 -0.88
CA ASP A 206 3.21 10.57 0.18
C ASP A 206 2.66 12.00 0.27
N PHE A 207 2.13 12.51 -0.83
CA PHE A 207 1.60 13.86 -0.95
C PHE A 207 0.08 13.92 -0.69
N GLY A 208 -0.53 12.83 -0.23
CA GLY A 208 -1.95 12.79 0.11
C GLY A 208 -2.88 13.02 -1.08
N GLY A 209 -2.46 12.59 -2.28
CA GLY A 209 -3.18 12.77 -3.54
C GLY A 209 -2.82 14.04 -4.31
N LEU A 210 -1.94 14.89 -3.77
CA LEU A 210 -1.34 15.99 -4.53
C LEU A 210 -0.18 15.45 -5.36
N THR A 211 -0.09 15.74 -6.65
CA THR A 211 1.09 15.38 -7.44
C THR A 211 1.79 16.65 -7.86
N PRO A 212 2.70 17.21 -7.02
CA PRO A 212 3.46 18.36 -7.44
C PRO A 212 4.23 18.00 -8.70
N ARG A 213 4.32 18.95 -9.64
CA ARG A 213 5.00 18.76 -10.95
C ARG A 213 6.50 18.46 -10.84
N CYS A 214 7.03 18.42 -9.63
CA CYS A 214 8.44 18.27 -9.29
C CYS A 214 8.75 16.91 -8.62
N LEU A 215 7.92 15.89 -8.84
CA LEU A 215 8.03 14.60 -8.14
C LEU A 215 9.40 13.92 -8.35
N ASP A 216 9.96 14.05 -9.54
CA ASP A 216 11.20 13.36 -9.97
C ASP A 216 12.43 13.69 -9.12
N ASN A 217 12.41 14.81 -8.37
CA ASN A 217 13.48 15.19 -7.46
C ASN A 217 12.91 15.50 -6.07
N SER A 218 12.28 14.48 -5.49
CA SER A 218 11.70 14.53 -4.15
C SER A 218 12.13 13.35 -3.27
N GLN A 219 12.24 13.60 -1.97
CA GLN A 219 12.59 12.61 -0.96
C GLN A 219 11.62 12.72 0.20
N ARG A 220 11.03 11.59 0.61
CA ARG A 220 10.33 11.45 1.88
C ARG A 220 11.31 10.95 2.94
N PHE A 221 11.20 11.49 4.15
CA PHE A 221 11.98 11.05 5.30
C PHE A 221 11.08 10.88 6.53
N TYR A 222 11.55 10.10 7.50
CA TYR A 222 10.90 9.84 8.77
C TYR A 222 11.39 10.80 9.86
N THR A 223 10.50 11.20 10.78
CA THR A 223 10.82 12.09 11.90
C THR A 223 10.73 11.30 13.21
N PRO A 224 11.81 10.70 13.75
CA PRO A 224 11.73 9.73 14.84
C PRO A 224 10.96 10.14 16.11
N SER A 225 10.92 11.43 16.46
CA SER A 225 10.12 11.91 17.60
C SER A 225 8.60 11.86 17.36
N LEU A 226 8.18 11.73 16.11
CA LEU A 226 6.78 11.60 15.70
C LEU A 226 6.57 10.15 15.23
N ALA A 227 5.66 9.43 15.88
CA ALA A 227 5.41 8.01 15.58
C ALA A 227 5.16 7.76 14.08
N PHE A 228 5.58 6.61 13.57
CA PHE A 228 5.35 6.19 12.19
C PHE A 228 3.85 6.29 11.82
N PRO A 229 3.50 6.82 10.62
CA PRO A 229 4.37 7.18 9.49
C PRO A 229 4.76 8.68 9.43
N ALA A 230 4.78 9.38 10.57
CA ALA A 230 5.06 10.82 10.60
C ALA A 230 6.44 11.15 10.03
N GLY A 231 6.50 12.18 9.18
CA GLY A 231 7.69 12.45 8.41
C GLY A 231 7.71 13.85 7.81
N GLY A 232 8.59 14.04 6.84
CA GLY A 232 8.57 15.19 5.97
C GLY A 232 8.92 14.83 4.54
N ILE A 233 8.74 15.79 3.65
CA ILE A 233 9.04 15.67 2.23
C ILE A 233 9.89 16.87 1.81
N VAL A 234 11.03 16.60 1.18
CA VAL A 234 11.83 17.59 0.45
C VAL A 234 11.50 17.46 -1.03
N VAL A 235 11.24 18.58 -1.70
CA VAL A 235 11.01 18.64 -3.15
C VAL A 235 11.90 19.72 -3.75
N VAL A 236 12.64 19.38 -4.81
CA VAL A 236 13.44 20.34 -5.57
C VAL A 236 12.80 20.51 -6.95
N CYS A 237 12.21 21.68 -7.18
CA CYS A 237 11.51 21.99 -8.42
C CYS A 237 12.42 22.51 -9.53
N PRO A 238 11.98 22.42 -10.81
CA PRO A 238 12.62 23.09 -11.93
C PRO A 238 12.65 24.62 -11.78
N SER A 239 11.68 25.22 -11.07
CA SER A 239 11.61 26.66 -10.86
C SER A 239 11.12 27.06 -9.47
N ALA A 240 11.44 28.29 -9.06
CA ALA A 240 10.94 28.86 -7.80
C ALA A 240 9.40 28.99 -7.79
N ASN A 241 8.79 29.28 -8.94
CA ASN A 241 7.33 29.40 -9.07
C ASN A 241 6.63 28.07 -8.78
N GLU A 242 7.18 26.94 -9.26
CA GLU A 242 6.60 25.62 -9.00
C GLU A 242 6.76 25.20 -7.53
N ALA A 243 7.91 25.50 -6.92
CA ALA A 243 8.10 25.27 -5.49
C ALA A 243 7.12 26.11 -4.65
N GLN A 244 6.85 27.35 -5.07
CA GLN A 244 5.87 28.21 -4.42
C GLN A 244 4.44 27.70 -4.60
N LEU A 245 4.10 27.13 -5.76
CA LEU A 245 2.81 26.49 -6.00
C LEU A 245 2.63 25.27 -5.09
N ALA A 246 3.63 24.40 -5.02
CA ALA A 246 3.61 23.24 -4.11
C ALA A 246 3.42 23.68 -2.65
N LYS A 247 4.12 24.73 -2.21
CA LYS A 247 3.92 25.29 -0.87
C LYS A 247 2.49 25.76 -0.64
N ALA A 248 1.91 26.48 -1.59
CA ALA A 248 0.54 26.99 -1.48
C ALA A 248 -0.50 25.86 -1.39
N GLU A 249 -0.29 24.75 -2.10
CA GLU A 249 -1.17 23.57 -2.03
C GLU A 249 -1.12 22.90 -0.65
N PHE A 250 0.06 22.70 -0.09
CA PHE A 250 0.21 22.14 1.25
C PHE A 250 -0.30 23.06 2.36
N ASP A 251 -0.06 24.37 2.24
CA ASP A 251 -0.63 25.36 3.16
C ASP A 251 -2.17 25.32 3.12
N ALA A 252 -2.76 25.24 1.93
CA ALA A 252 -4.20 25.11 1.75
C ALA A 252 -4.74 23.79 2.32
N LEU A 253 -3.99 22.68 2.19
CA LEU A 253 -4.34 21.39 2.76
C LEU A 253 -4.39 21.46 4.29
N GLY A 254 -3.39 22.07 4.93
CA GLY A 254 -3.36 22.24 6.38
C GLY A 254 -4.44 23.18 6.95
N VAL A 255 -5.00 24.06 6.11
CA VAL A 255 -6.19 24.87 6.46
C VAL A 255 -7.48 24.05 6.35
N ARG A 256 -7.60 23.20 5.32
CA ARG A 256 -8.80 22.36 5.09
C ARG A 256 -8.88 21.19 6.06
N ASP A 257 -7.73 20.62 6.41
CA ASP A 257 -7.60 19.45 7.28
C ASP A 257 -6.57 19.76 8.38
N PRO A 258 -7.02 20.21 9.57
CA PRO A 258 -6.14 20.52 10.69
C PRO A 258 -5.27 19.35 11.16
N GLU A 259 -5.68 18.11 10.93
CA GLU A 259 -4.88 16.91 11.27
C GLU A 259 -3.71 16.73 10.29
N ARG A 260 -3.85 17.23 9.05
CA ARG A 260 -2.77 17.31 8.05
C ARG A 260 -2.01 18.63 8.08
N ARG A 261 -2.14 19.43 9.14
CA ARG A 261 -1.33 20.63 9.32
C ARG A 261 0.15 20.24 9.23
N SER A 262 0.93 21.03 8.49
CA SER A 262 2.36 20.83 8.31
C SER A 262 3.13 22.15 8.44
N TRP A 263 4.38 22.06 8.88
CA TRP A 263 5.35 23.13 8.73
C TRP A 263 5.87 23.13 7.30
N THR A 264 5.79 24.27 6.61
CA THR A 264 6.21 24.40 5.21
C THR A 264 7.27 25.50 5.07
N TYR A 265 8.38 25.15 4.43
CA TYR A 265 9.51 26.05 4.19
C TYR A 265 9.82 26.11 2.70
N LEU A 266 10.28 27.27 2.23
CA LEU A 266 10.57 27.53 0.83
C LEU A 266 11.88 28.32 0.73
N ASN A 267 12.78 27.89 -0.14
CA ASN A 267 13.94 28.67 -0.53
C ASN A 267 14.27 28.44 -2.02
N ASN A 268 14.10 29.49 -2.83
CA ASN A 268 14.18 29.41 -4.30
C ASN A 268 13.31 28.27 -4.85
N ASN A 269 13.92 27.27 -5.49
CA ASN A 269 13.25 26.11 -6.07
C ASN A 269 13.16 24.91 -5.11
N VAL A 270 13.49 25.07 -3.83
CA VAL A 270 13.38 24.01 -2.82
C VAL A 270 12.17 24.24 -1.93
N PHE A 271 11.32 23.24 -1.84
CA PHE A 271 10.18 23.16 -0.93
C PHE A 271 10.40 22.05 0.10
N LEU A 272 10.12 22.33 1.36
CA LEU A 272 10.16 21.37 2.45
C LEU A 272 8.84 21.38 3.22
N GLN A 273 8.26 20.21 3.40
CA GLN A 273 7.10 19.96 4.25
C GLN A 273 7.51 19.05 5.41
N VAL A 274 7.09 19.37 6.63
CA VAL A 274 7.31 18.54 7.83
C VAL A 274 6.00 18.44 8.61
N ASP A 275 5.71 17.28 9.18
CA ASP A 275 4.51 17.05 9.98
C ASP A 275 4.30 18.13 11.06
N GLY A 276 3.10 18.71 11.12
CA GLY A 276 2.77 19.85 11.98
C GLY A 276 2.62 19.49 13.45
N ARG A 277 2.64 18.20 13.80
CA ARG A 277 2.74 17.72 15.19
C ARG A 277 4.13 17.96 15.78
N LEU A 278 5.12 18.27 14.94
CA LEU A 278 6.44 18.65 15.42
C LEU A 278 6.35 19.94 16.25
N PRO A 279 6.93 19.98 17.46
CA PRO A 279 6.96 21.22 18.25
C PRO A 279 7.62 22.37 17.49
N PRO A 280 7.14 23.63 17.62
CA PRO A 280 7.70 24.77 16.90
C PRO A 280 9.21 24.93 17.07
N GLU A 281 9.75 24.65 18.26
CA GLU A 281 11.19 24.72 18.54
C GLU A 281 12.02 23.70 17.75
N ALA A 282 11.45 22.54 17.43
CA ALA A 282 12.10 21.52 16.62
C ALA A 282 11.98 21.85 15.12
N SER A 283 10.87 22.46 14.69
CA SER A 283 10.65 22.86 13.30
C SER A 283 11.62 23.96 12.84
N VAL A 284 12.05 24.85 13.75
CA VAL A 284 13.07 25.89 13.48
C VAL A 284 14.38 25.32 12.92
N ARG A 285 14.78 24.09 13.28
CA ARG A 285 16.01 23.48 12.73
C ARG A 285 15.89 23.21 11.23
N TYR A 286 14.72 22.80 10.78
CA TYR A 286 14.43 22.58 9.36
C TYR A 286 14.45 23.91 8.60
N GLU A 287 13.83 24.95 9.17
CA GLU A 287 13.85 26.30 8.61
C GLU A 287 15.28 26.81 8.41
N GLN A 288 16.14 26.66 9.43
CA GLN A 288 17.53 27.10 9.39
C GLN A 288 18.31 26.41 8.27
N VAL A 289 18.15 25.10 8.10
CA VAL A 289 18.82 24.35 7.03
C VAL A 289 18.34 24.81 5.66
N ILE A 290 17.03 24.97 5.47
CA ILE A 290 16.45 25.42 4.21
C ILE A 290 16.89 26.84 3.88
N ALA A 291 16.85 27.78 4.83
CA ALA A 291 17.30 29.15 4.64
C ALA A 291 18.78 29.24 4.27
N ALA A 292 19.62 28.35 4.81
CA ALA A 292 21.06 28.36 4.55
C ALA A 292 21.45 27.83 3.17
N LEU A 293 20.54 27.19 2.41
CA LEU A 293 20.82 26.68 1.06
C LEU A 293 21.22 27.79 0.06
N SER A 294 20.79 29.04 0.29
CA SER A 294 21.12 30.18 -0.58
C SER A 294 22.46 30.86 -0.24
N GLY A 295 23.06 30.54 0.91
CA GLY A 295 24.21 31.26 1.47
C GLY A 295 25.58 30.59 1.29
N GLY A 296 25.67 29.45 0.59
CA GLY A 296 26.94 28.76 0.29
C GLY A 296 27.69 28.15 1.49
N THR A 297 27.33 28.51 2.72
CA THR A 297 27.94 28.00 3.95
C THR A 297 26.88 27.98 5.04
N ILE A 298 26.50 26.78 5.51
CA ILE A 298 25.74 26.63 6.75
C ILE A 298 26.78 26.76 7.87
N PRO A 299 26.78 27.83 8.69
CA PRO A 299 27.62 27.84 9.87
C PRO A 299 27.20 26.65 10.74
N PRO A 300 28.14 25.82 11.23
CA PRO A 300 27.79 24.72 12.12
C PRO A 300 26.97 25.30 13.27
N VAL A 301 25.74 24.82 13.44
CA VAL A 301 24.87 25.24 14.54
C VAL A 301 25.61 24.87 15.82
N VAL A 302 26.17 25.89 16.49
CA VAL A 302 26.67 25.73 17.86
C VAL A 302 25.43 25.41 18.69
N PRO A 303 25.29 24.19 19.24
CA PRO A 303 24.12 23.86 20.03
C PRO A 303 24.01 24.89 21.16
N PRO A 304 22.80 25.37 21.50
CA PRO A 304 22.62 26.31 22.59
C PRO A 304 23.31 25.77 23.84
N ALA A 305 24.08 26.62 24.52
CA ALA A 305 24.91 26.30 25.68
C ALA A 305 24.11 25.92 26.95
N THR A 306 22.95 25.30 26.79
CA THR A 306 22.50 24.29 27.74
C THR A 306 23.34 23.06 27.48
N SER A 307 24.28 22.76 28.38
CA SER A 307 25.05 21.53 28.36
C SER A 307 24.12 20.38 27.95
N PRO A 308 24.41 19.63 26.86
CA PRO A 308 23.73 18.35 26.70
C PRO A 308 23.94 17.62 28.03
N PRO A 309 22.90 17.01 28.63
CA PRO A 309 23.14 16.13 29.76
C PRO A 309 24.25 15.21 29.29
N SER A 310 25.37 15.25 30.00
CA SER A 310 26.54 14.41 29.73
C SER A 310 25.98 13.07 29.26
N GLN A 311 26.21 12.72 27.99
CA GLN A 311 25.92 11.38 27.51
C GLN A 311 26.89 10.50 28.28
N ALA A 312 26.54 10.21 29.53
CA ALA A 312 27.11 9.15 30.30
C ALA A 312 26.97 7.96 29.37
N VAL A 313 28.11 7.47 28.91
CA VAL A 313 28.23 6.27 28.09
C VAL A 313 27.26 5.27 28.70
N ALA A 314 26.15 5.02 28.00
CA ALA A 314 25.06 4.24 28.53
C ALA A 314 25.67 2.91 28.95
N THR A 315 25.66 2.66 30.27
CA THR A 315 26.18 1.40 30.78
C THR A 315 25.33 0.32 30.12
N PRO A 316 25.93 -0.68 29.43
CA PRO A 316 25.17 -1.66 28.66
C PRO A 316 24.07 -2.23 29.54
N LEU A 317 22.84 -2.20 29.03
CA LEU A 317 21.67 -2.66 29.77
C LEU A 317 21.88 -4.13 30.12
N PRO A 318 21.67 -4.54 31.39
CA PRO A 318 21.98 -5.90 31.82
C PRO A 318 21.08 -6.96 31.17
N PHE A 319 19.97 -6.56 30.55
CA PHE A 319 18.99 -7.44 29.92
C PHE A 319 18.46 -6.83 28.63
N SER A 320 18.23 -7.67 27.62
CA SER A 320 17.35 -7.35 26.50
C SER A 320 15.89 -7.62 26.88
N ALA A 321 14.93 -7.05 26.14
CA ALA A 321 13.51 -7.37 26.30
C ALA A 321 13.22 -8.86 26.04
N PHE A 322 13.99 -9.52 25.18
CA PHE A 322 13.88 -10.95 24.93
C PHE A 322 14.38 -11.80 26.12
N ASP A 323 15.42 -11.34 26.83
CA ASP A 323 15.88 -12.00 28.06
C ASP A 323 14.83 -11.92 29.17
N VAL A 324 14.17 -10.77 29.29
CA VAL A 324 13.05 -10.58 30.23
C VAL A 324 11.89 -11.49 29.85
N TYR A 325 11.53 -11.58 28.56
CA TYR A 325 10.52 -12.51 28.05
C TYR A 325 10.84 -13.96 28.44
N ASN A 326 12.05 -14.43 28.16
CA ASN A 326 12.45 -15.81 28.45
C ASN A 326 12.37 -16.15 29.94
N ARG A 327 12.66 -15.18 30.82
CA ARG A 327 12.53 -15.34 32.27
C ARG A 327 11.07 -15.41 32.72
N ILE A 328 10.18 -14.63 32.11
CA ILE A 328 8.74 -14.72 32.36
C ILE A 328 8.20 -16.07 31.87
N ALA A 329 8.57 -16.51 30.67
CA ALA A 329 8.17 -17.81 30.13
C ALA A 329 8.63 -18.97 31.03
N ALA A 330 9.85 -18.87 31.60
CA ALA A 330 10.40 -19.88 32.48
C ALA A 330 9.62 -20.07 33.79
N THR A 331 8.79 -19.11 34.25
CA THR A 331 7.99 -19.29 35.46
C THR A 331 6.65 -19.98 35.22
N GLY A 332 6.40 -20.45 34.00
CA GLY A 332 5.14 -21.07 33.62
C GLY A 332 3.98 -20.07 33.52
N VAL A 333 4.31 -18.78 33.36
CA VAL A 333 3.34 -17.78 32.94
C VAL A 333 3.03 -18.03 31.47
N ASP A 334 1.75 -17.93 31.14
CA ASP A 334 1.23 -18.22 29.81
C ASP A 334 1.57 -17.10 28.82
N VAL A 335 2.80 -17.13 28.30
CA VAL A 335 3.29 -16.22 27.26
C VAL A 335 3.81 -17.00 26.06
N ALA A 336 3.51 -16.52 24.85
CA ALA A 336 3.90 -17.18 23.60
C ALA A 336 4.24 -16.15 22.51
N ASN A 337 4.83 -16.64 21.41
CA ASN A 337 5.05 -15.90 20.17
C ASN A 337 5.69 -14.51 20.37
N PRO A 338 6.88 -14.44 21.00
CA PRO A 338 7.57 -13.17 21.16
C PRO A 338 7.99 -12.65 19.79
N ARG A 339 7.72 -11.37 19.52
CA ARG A 339 8.26 -10.65 18.36
C ARG A 339 8.74 -9.27 18.77
N PRO A 340 9.70 -8.65 18.05
CA PRO A 340 10.00 -7.24 18.24
C PRO A 340 8.72 -6.41 18.20
N ALA A 341 8.56 -5.48 19.14
CA ALA A 341 7.39 -4.61 19.12
C ALA A 341 7.58 -3.53 18.03
N VAL A 342 6.49 -3.21 17.34
CA VAL A 342 6.41 -2.19 16.29
C VAL A 342 5.67 -0.96 16.84
N PRO A 343 5.80 0.24 16.22
CA PRO A 343 5.14 1.44 16.71
C PRO A 343 3.63 1.28 16.97
N GLU A 344 2.94 0.48 16.14
CA GLU A 344 1.51 0.19 16.25
C GLU A 344 1.16 -0.52 17.56
N ASP A 345 2.10 -1.27 18.16
CA ASP A 345 1.89 -1.95 19.43
C ASP A 345 1.73 -0.97 20.60
N PHE A 346 2.28 0.24 20.49
CA PHE A 346 2.25 1.28 21.53
C PHE A 346 1.04 2.22 21.41
N GLY A 347 0.24 2.08 20.35
CA GLY A 347 -0.88 2.97 20.07
C GLY A 347 -0.41 4.43 19.94
N ALA A 348 -1.03 5.34 20.70
CA ALA A 348 -0.67 6.76 20.69
C ALA A 348 0.54 7.11 21.58
N ILE A 349 1.14 6.15 22.28
CA ILE A 349 2.32 6.41 23.11
C ILE A 349 3.51 6.67 22.19
N GLN A 350 4.20 7.79 22.41
CA GLN A 350 5.48 8.04 21.74
C GLN A 350 6.45 6.93 22.12
N ALA A 351 6.97 6.28 21.09
CA ALA A 351 7.68 5.03 21.19
C ALA A 351 9.14 5.26 21.63
N ARG A 352 9.29 5.73 22.87
CA ARG A 352 10.58 5.77 23.57
C ARG A 352 10.95 4.31 23.87
N CYS A 353 12.20 3.92 23.60
CA CYS A 353 12.72 2.57 23.87
C CYS A 353 12.27 1.45 22.91
N LEU A 354 11.84 1.76 21.67
CA LEU A 354 11.42 0.75 20.68
C LEU A 354 12.49 -0.31 20.39
N GLU A 355 13.74 0.12 20.26
CA GLU A 355 14.85 -0.73 19.84
C GLU A 355 15.06 -1.95 20.75
N ASN A 356 14.57 -1.88 21.99
CA ASN A 356 14.66 -2.98 22.95
C ASN A 356 13.28 -3.28 23.56
N SER A 357 12.35 -3.64 22.69
CA SER A 357 10.98 -4.00 23.07
C SER A 357 10.48 -5.26 22.36
N VAL A 358 9.66 -6.04 23.07
CA VAL A 358 9.10 -7.32 22.61
C VAL A 358 7.60 -7.33 22.88
N ARG A 359 6.81 -7.57 21.84
CA ARG A 359 5.39 -7.94 21.93
C ARG A 359 5.29 -9.44 22.16
N TYR A 360 4.40 -9.87 23.04
CA TYR A 360 4.10 -11.28 23.28
C TYR A 360 2.59 -11.52 23.35
N PHE A 361 2.19 -12.78 23.17
CA PHE A 361 0.82 -13.26 23.20
C PHE A 361 0.52 -13.98 24.53
N ILE A 362 -0.72 -13.95 25.01
CA ILE A 362 -1.20 -14.69 26.18
C ILE A 362 -2.28 -15.69 25.72
N PRO A 363 -1.91 -16.95 25.40
CA PRO A 363 -2.81 -17.95 24.82
C PRO A 363 -4.15 -18.15 25.51
N SER A 364 -4.16 -18.19 26.85
CA SER A 364 -5.35 -18.41 27.68
C SER A 364 -6.39 -17.30 27.58
N LEU A 365 -6.01 -16.14 27.07
CA LEU A 365 -6.92 -15.00 26.87
C LEU A 365 -7.44 -14.88 25.42
N GLY A 366 -6.91 -15.69 24.49
CA GLY A 366 -7.24 -15.67 23.06
C GLY A 366 -6.73 -14.43 22.32
N ASP A 367 -6.72 -14.45 20.99
CA ASP A 367 -6.27 -13.30 20.20
C ASP A 367 -7.28 -12.13 20.23
N PRO A 368 -6.83 -10.86 20.34
CA PRO A 368 -5.44 -10.38 20.30
C PRO A 368 -4.79 -10.14 21.69
N ALA A 369 -5.17 -10.90 22.72
CA ALA A 369 -4.70 -10.67 24.09
C ALA A 369 -3.20 -10.90 24.23
N GLY A 370 -2.47 -9.90 24.70
CA GLY A 370 -1.03 -9.99 24.81
C GLY A 370 -0.47 -8.94 25.74
N GLY A 371 0.81 -8.68 25.58
CA GLY A 371 1.49 -7.65 26.32
C GLY A 371 2.76 -7.20 25.63
N ILE A 372 3.42 -6.22 26.25
CA ILE A 372 4.66 -5.64 25.75
C ILE A 372 5.68 -5.62 26.89
N ILE A 373 6.90 -6.02 26.57
CA ILE A 373 8.08 -5.87 27.43
C ILE A 373 8.94 -4.81 26.78
N VAL A 374 9.35 -3.80 27.54
CA VAL A 374 10.19 -2.70 27.07
C VAL A 374 11.34 -2.52 28.04
N VAL A 375 12.56 -2.47 27.53
CA VAL A 375 13.75 -2.20 28.33
C VAL A 375 14.33 -0.86 27.88
N CYS A 376 14.08 0.16 28.68
CA CYS A 376 14.49 1.54 28.41
C CYS A 376 15.96 1.81 28.72
N PRO A 377 16.57 2.85 28.13
CA PRO A 377 17.89 3.31 28.51
C PRO A 377 17.98 3.72 30.00
N THR A 378 16.91 4.30 30.55
CA THR A 378 16.86 4.74 31.94
C THR A 378 15.58 4.34 32.67
N ALA A 379 15.64 4.28 34.01
CA ALA A 379 14.45 4.05 34.84
C ALA A 379 13.41 5.18 34.69
N ALA A 380 13.86 6.42 34.54
CA ALA A 380 12.97 7.57 34.34
C ALA A 380 12.13 7.45 33.05
N GLU A 381 12.71 6.90 31.98
CA GLU A 381 11.98 6.65 30.73
C GLU A 381 10.97 5.52 30.85
N ALA A 382 11.31 4.43 31.57
CA ALA A 382 10.36 3.37 31.86
C ALA A 382 9.17 3.91 32.70
N GLU A 383 9.44 4.79 33.67
CA GLU A 383 8.42 5.41 34.51
C GLU A 383 7.50 6.35 33.70
N ALA A 384 8.09 7.13 32.78
CA ALA A 384 7.36 7.98 31.86
C ALA A 384 6.46 7.15 30.93
N LEU A 385 6.99 6.04 30.39
CA LEU A 385 6.25 5.10 29.57
C LEU A 385 5.06 4.51 30.34
N LYS A 386 5.28 4.09 31.59
CA LYS A 386 4.19 3.61 32.46
C LYS A 386 3.12 4.69 32.65
N ALA A 387 3.51 5.94 32.91
CA ALA A 387 2.58 7.05 33.08
C ALA A 387 1.74 7.32 31.82
N ASP A 388 2.32 7.16 30.62
CA ASP A 388 1.59 7.27 29.36
C ASP A 388 0.53 6.18 29.22
N PHE A 389 0.87 4.92 29.50
CA PHE A 389 -0.10 3.83 29.54
C PHE A 389 -1.17 4.06 30.61
N ASP A 390 -0.81 4.54 31.80
CA ASP A 390 -1.75 4.88 32.87
C ASP A 390 -2.79 5.92 32.40
N ARG A 391 -2.33 6.97 31.71
CA ARG A 391 -3.20 7.98 31.09
C ARG A 391 -4.13 7.38 30.03
N GLN A 392 -3.61 6.49 29.17
CA GLN A 392 -4.44 5.83 28.15
C GLN A 392 -5.52 4.93 28.76
N SER A 393 -5.19 4.11 29.76
CA SER A 393 -6.19 3.27 30.43
C SER A 393 -7.22 4.09 31.21
N ALA A 394 -6.84 5.25 31.76
CA ALA A 394 -7.78 6.15 32.39
C ALA A 394 -8.77 6.77 31.38
N ALA A 395 -8.29 7.07 30.17
CA ALA A 395 -9.12 7.57 29.07
C ALA A 395 -10.00 6.48 28.44
N ASN A 396 -9.55 5.22 28.47
CA ASN A 396 -10.26 4.07 27.91
C ASN A 396 -10.31 2.88 28.90
N PRO A 397 -11.37 2.76 29.71
CA PRO A 397 -11.49 1.68 30.70
C PRO A 397 -11.49 0.26 30.10
N THR A 398 -11.86 0.10 28.82
CA THR A 398 -11.77 -1.21 28.15
C THR A 398 -10.34 -1.59 27.77
N ALA A 399 -9.40 -0.65 27.84
CA ALA A 399 -7.96 -0.86 27.68
C ALA A 399 -7.26 -1.02 29.04
N ALA A 400 -7.95 -1.62 30.03
CA ALA A 400 -7.34 -2.00 31.28
C ALA A 400 -6.18 -2.98 31.02
N SER A 401 -5.04 -2.74 31.64
CA SER A 401 -3.84 -3.59 31.53
C SER A 401 -3.10 -3.63 32.85
N TRP A 402 -2.54 -4.79 33.18
CA TRP A 402 -1.56 -4.92 34.26
C TRP A 402 -0.24 -4.30 33.82
N ARG A 403 0.40 -3.53 34.71
CA ARG A 403 1.64 -2.81 34.41
C ARG A 403 2.60 -2.97 35.56
N PHE A 404 3.80 -3.42 35.24
CA PHE A 404 4.88 -3.67 36.17
C PHE A 404 6.10 -2.88 35.72
N ILE A 405 6.80 -2.29 36.67
CA ILE A 405 8.03 -1.57 36.41
C ILE A 405 9.08 -1.98 37.42
N ASN A 406 10.30 -2.17 36.96
CA ASN A 406 11.46 -2.37 37.82
C ASN A 406 12.71 -1.82 37.15
N ASN A 407 13.32 -0.78 37.75
CA ASN A 407 14.38 0.00 37.14
C ASN A 407 13.99 0.48 35.74
N ASN A 408 14.75 0.08 34.72
CA ASN A 408 14.54 0.45 33.33
C ASN A 408 13.68 -0.56 32.55
N ILE A 409 13.05 -1.53 33.23
CA ILE A 409 12.22 -2.57 32.61
C ILE A 409 10.75 -2.25 32.87
N PHE A 410 9.97 -2.15 31.80
CA PHE A 410 8.52 -1.99 31.82
C PHE A 410 7.87 -3.23 31.21
N VAL A 411 6.87 -3.78 31.89
CA VAL A 411 6.07 -4.91 31.38
C VAL A 411 4.60 -4.56 31.49
N GLN A 412 3.90 -4.65 30.37
CA GLN A 412 2.45 -4.51 30.25
C GLN A 412 1.85 -5.86 29.87
N ALA A 413 0.74 -6.24 30.49
CA ALA A 413 -0.05 -7.44 30.16
C ALA A 413 -1.55 -7.10 30.09
N ASP A 414 -2.30 -7.80 29.25
CA ASP A 414 -3.74 -7.62 29.08
C ASP A 414 -4.49 -7.66 30.42
N GLY A 415 -5.39 -6.71 30.68
CA GLY A 415 -6.09 -6.58 31.96
C GLY A 415 -7.10 -7.70 32.24
N ARG A 416 -7.44 -8.51 31.24
CA ARG A 416 -8.25 -9.74 31.42
C ARG A 416 -7.47 -10.87 32.07
N LEU A 417 -6.14 -10.75 32.18
CA LEU A 417 -5.31 -11.74 32.84
C LEU A 417 -5.75 -11.91 34.31
N PRO A 418 -6.02 -13.15 34.77
CA PRO A 418 -6.33 -13.42 36.16
C PRO A 418 -5.25 -12.88 37.11
N ALA A 419 -5.67 -12.37 38.28
CA ALA A 419 -4.77 -11.68 39.20
C ALA A 419 -3.61 -12.57 39.70
N ASP A 420 -3.82 -13.88 39.84
CA ASP A 420 -2.78 -14.85 40.20
C ASP A 420 -1.70 -14.97 39.10
N GLN A 421 -2.09 -14.93 37.83
CA GLN A 421 -1.15 -14.90 36.71
C GLN A 421 -0.44 -13.54 36.61
N ALA A 422 -1.17 -12.43 36.80
CA ALA A 422 -0.59 -11.09 36.85
C ALA A 422 0.45 -10.94 37.98
N ASN A 423 0.20 -11.55 39.15
CA ASN A 423 1.15 -11.56 40.25
C ASN A 423 2.46 -12.28 39.91
N LYS A 424 2.41 -13.34 39.10
CA LYS A 424 3.64 -14.01 38.62
C LYS A 424 4.48 -13.09 37.72
N PHE A 425 3.85 -12.26 36.87
CA PHE A 425 4.57 -11.22 36.14
C PHE A 425 5.25 -10.24 37.09
N ALA A 426 4.53 -9.76 38.11
CA ALA A 426 5.06 -8.86 39.12
C ALA A 426 6.27 -9.45 39.87
N GLU A 427 6.18 -10.72 40.27
CA GLU A 427 7.25 -11.45 40.96
C GLU A 427 8.51 -11.59 40.09
N VAL A 428 8.35 -11.96 38.82
CA VAL A 428 9.47 -12.06 37.88
C VAL A 428 10.11 -10.70 37.66
N VAL A 429 9.28 -9.68 37.38
CA VAL A 429 9.77 -8.32 37.14
C VAL A 429 10.50 -7.79 38.35
N ALA A 430 9.99 -7.99 39.57
CA ALA A 430 10.63 -7.60 40.82
C ALA A 430 11.97 -8.33 41.05
N ALA A 431 12.07 -9.62 40.69
CA ALA A 431 13.30 -10.39 40.85
C ALA A 431 14.47 -9.86 39.99
N LEU A 432 14.18 -9.22 38.85
CA LEU A 432 15.21 -8.73 37.90
C LEU A 432 16.14 -7.66 38.49
N SER A 433 15.72 -6.88 39.50
CA SER A 433 16.56 -5.81 40.09
C SER A 433 17.58 -6.32 41.09
N THR A 434 17.36 -7.50 41.67
CA THR A 434 18.22 -8.00 42.75
C THR A 434 19.51 -8.63 42.23
N GLY A 435 19.65 -8.82 40.92
CA GLY A 435 20.75 -9.59 40.33
C GLY A 435 20.81 -11.04 40.82
N GLN A 436 19.83 -11.48 41.63
CA GLN A 436 19.68 -12.87 42.00
C GLN A 436 19.34 -13.63 40.71
N ALA A 437 20.26 -14.50 40.30
CA ALA A 437 19.92 -15.55 39.37
C ALA A 437 18.70 -16.27 39.97
N VAL A 438 17.54 -16.15 39.31
CA VAL A 438 16.40 -17.03 39.57
C VAL A 438 16.97 -18.43 39.47
N ALA A 439 16.99 -19.16 40.59
CA ALA A 439 17.54 -20.51 40.62
C ALA A 439 16.85 -21.26 39.47
N PRO A 440 17.60 -21.87 38.54
CA PRO A 440 17.00 -22.61 37.45
C PRO A 440 16.02 -23.60 38.08
N LEU A 441 14.77 -23.59 37.58
CA LEU A 441 13.80 -24.60 37.99
C LEU A 441 14.49 -25.97 37.92
N PRO A 442 14.24 -26.87 38.90
CA PRO A 442 14.79 -28.22 38.85
C PRO A 442 14.53 -28.76 37.45
N PRO A 443 15.57 -29.33 36.78
CA PRO A 443 15.47 -29.69 35.37
C PRO A 443 14.21 -30.51 35.20
N THR A 444 13.30 -29.99 34.37
CA THR A 444 12.20 -30.79 33.85
C THR A 444 12.83 -32.08 33.32
N PRO A 445 12.27 -33.26 33.60
CA PRO A 445 12.81 -34.51 33.08
C PRO A 445 13.15 -34.32 31.61
N PRO A 446 14.35 -34.76 31.18
CA PRO A 446 14.89 -34.42 29.87
C PRO A 446 13.80 -34.63 28.83
N PRO A 447 13.52 -33.63 27.97
CA PRO A 447 12.62 -33.86 26.86
C PRO A 447 13.10 -35.12 26.15
N PRO A 448 12.17 -35.99 25.70
CA PRO A 448 12.54 -37.16 24.93
C PRO A 448 13.54 -36.72 23.84
N PRO A 449 14.56 -37.57 23.53
CA PRO A 449 15.60 -37.22 22.58
C PRO A 449 14.96 -36.58 21.35
N PRO A 450 15.49 -35.46 20.83
CA PRO A 450 14.89 -34.79 19.69
C PRO A 450 14.71 -35.84 18.59
N ASP A 451 13.45 -36.24 18.39
CA ASP A 451 13.06 -37.06 17.26
C ASP A 451 13.63 -36.35 16.04
N ALA A 452 14.33 -37.13 15.19
CA ALA A 452 15.01 -36.65 14.00
C ALA A 452 14.18 -35.54 13.36
N THR A 453 14.76 -34.34 13.26
CA THR A 453 14.09 -33.15 12.72
C THR A 453 13.29 -33.58 11.49
N PRO A 454 11.95 -33.59 11.57
CA PRO A 454 11.15 -34.12 10.49
C PRO A 454 11.50 -33.32 9.25
N ILE A 455 11.83 -34.02 8.16
CA ILE A 455 12.10 -33.39 6.88
C ILE A 455 10.90 -32.48 6.59
N PRO A 456 11.11 -31.17 6.36
CA PRO A 456 10.00 -30.25 6.13
C PRO A 456 9.23 -30.72 4.90
N ILE A 457 7.97 -31.13 5.09
CA ILE A 457 7.08 -31.49 4.01
C ILE A 457 6.64 -30.21 3.31
N SER A 458 6.78 -30.11 1.99
CA SER A 458 6.33 -28.90 1.28
C SER A 458 4.80 -28.86 1.16
N ALA A 459 4.22 -27.67 1.03
CA ALA A 459 2.78 -27.55 0.77
C ALA A 459 2.35 -28.26 -0.51
N PHE A 460 3.23 -28.35 -1.52
CA PHE A 460 2.97 -29.08 -2.76
C PHE A 460 2.98 -30.61 -2.54
N ASP A 461 3.83 -31.13 -1.65
CA ASP A 461 3.80 -32.55 -1.27
C ASP A 461 2.52 -32.90 -0.52
N VAL A 462 2.06 -32.02 0.36
CA VAL A 462 0.77 -32.17 1.05
C VAL A 462 -0.37 -32.16 0.03
N PHE A 463 -0.37 -31.23 -0.93
CA PHE A 463 -1.34 -31.21 -2.04
C PHE A 463 -1.36 -32.54 -2.80
N ASN A 464 -0.20 -33.07 -3.19
CA ASN A 464 -0.10 -34.33 -3.92
C ASN A 464 -0.65 -35.52 -3.12
N ARG A 465 -0.46 -35.53 -1.79
CA ARG A 465 -1.04 -36.56 -0.91
C ARG A 465 -2.57 -36.45 -0.81
N VAL A 466 -3.08 -35.22 -0.73
CA VAL A 466 -4.53 -34.93 -0.71
C VAL A 466 -5.16 -35.41 -2.04
N ALA A 467 -4.55 -35.07 -3.18
CA ALA A 467 -4.98 -35.54 -4.49
C ALA A 467 -4.92 -37.08 -4.60
N ALA A 468 -3.85 -37.71 -4.13
CA ALA A 468 -3.67 -39.16 -4.16
C ALA A 468 -4.70 -39.92 -3.29
N ALA A 469 -5.24 -39.28 -2.25
CA ALA A 469 -6.35 -39.83 -1.44
C ALA A 469 -7.72 -39.75 -2.13
N GLY A 470 -7.76 -39.24 -3.37
CA GLY A 470 -8.98 -39.05 -4.14
C GLY A 470 -9.84 -37.89 -3.61
N VAL A 471 -9.20 -36.92 -2.94
CA VAL A 471 -9.84 -35.63 -2.67
C VAL A 471 -9.83 -34.81 -3.95
N GLU A 472 -10.94 -34.16 -4.24
CA GLU A 472 -11.11 -33.39 -5.47
C GLU A 472 -10.36 -32.06 -5.40
N VAL A 473 -9.06 -32.08 -5.69
CA VAL A 473 -8.20 -30.90 -5.74
C VAL A 473 -7.47 -30.85 -7.08
N THR A 474 -7.46 -29.70 -7.75
CA THR A 474 -6.79 -29.48 -9.04
C THR A 474 -6.04 -28.16 -9.07
N ASP A 475 -5.24 -27.98 -10.13
CA ASP A 475 -4.59 -26.72 -10.50
C ASP A 475 -3.81 -26.05 -9.36
N PRO A 476 -2.86 -26.76 -8.73
CA PRO A 476 -2.07 -26.19 -7.65
C PRO A 476 -1.22 -25.03 -8.19
N ARG A 477 -1.28 -23.88 -7.53
CA ARG A 477 -0.35 -22.76 -7.75
C ARG A 477 0.15 -22.22 -6.43
N GLY A 478 1.27 -21.49 -6.45
CA GLY A 478 1.70 -20.73 -5.27
C GLY A 478 0.56 -19.82 -4.78
N ALA A 479 0.29 -19.82 -3.47
CA ALA A 479 -0.70 -18.91 -2.93
C ALA A 479 -0.12 -17.49 -2.84
N VAL A 480 -0.92 -16.51 -3.20
CA VAL A 480 -0.60 -15.08 -3.13
C VAL A 480 -1.35 -14.45 -1.94
N PRO A 481 -0.96 -13.26 -1.44
CA PRO A 481 -1.63 -12.64 -0.29
C PRO A 481 -3.16 -12.57 -0.42
N GLU A 482 -3.69 -12.37 -1.63
CA GLU A 482 -5.12 -12.28 -1.92
C GLU A 482 -5.85 -13.60 -1.67
N ASP A 483 -5.15 -14.75 -1.73
CA ASP A 483 -5.74 -16.06 -1.46
C ASP A 483 -6.14 -16.25 0.00
N PHE A 484 -5.59 -15.42 0.91
CA PHE A 484 -5.86 -15.46 2.35
C PHE A 484 -6.98 -14.50 2.77
N GLY A 485 -7.55 -13.75 1.83
CA GLY A 485 -8.56 -12.74 2.10
C GLY A 485 -8.03 -11.67 3.06
N ALA A 486 -8.76 -11.40 4.15
CA ALA A 486 -8.35 -10.43 5.16
C ALA A 486 -7.37 -10.98 6.20
N ILE A 487 -6.98 -12.26 6.09
CA ILE A 487 -6.04 -12.88 7.04
C ILE A 487 -4.63 -12.45 6.67
N GLN A 488 -3.84 -12.04 7.67
CA GLN A 488 -2.43 -11.76 7.45
C GLN A 488 -1.75 -13.01 6.89
N ALA A 489 -1.15 -12.84 5.72
CA ALA A 489 -0.51 -13.91 5.00
C ALA A 489 0.78 -14.33 5.71
N ARG A 490 0.65 -15.24 6.67
CA ARG A 490 1.77 -15.92 7.34
C ARG A 490 2.16 -17.14 6.52
N CYS A 491 3.45 -17.45 6.50
CA CYS A 491 3.98 -18.67 5.85
C CYS A 491 3.74 -18.73 4.32
N LEU A 492 3.68 -17.57 3.65
CA LEU A 492 3.44 -17.47 2.20
C LEU A 492 4.43 -18.26 1.35
N GLU A 493 5.70 -18.26 1.75
CA GLU A 493 6.81 -18.87 0.99
C GLU A 493 6.59 -20.36 0.71
N ASN A 494 5.81 -21.04 1.54
CA ASN A 494 5.49 -22.47 1.40
C ASN A 494 3.98 -22.68 1.43
N SER A 495 3.26 -22.02 0.52
CA SER A 495 1.80 -22.12 0.41
C SER A 495 1.34 -22.45 -1.01
N VAL A 496 0.29 -23.25 -1.11
CA VAL A 496 -0.32 -23.70 -2.36
C VAL A 496 -1.81 -23.40 -2.31
N ARG A 497 -2.29 -22.65 -3.29
CA ARG A 497 -3.71 -22.52 -3.61
C ARG A 497 -4.11 -23.67 -4.54
N TYR A 498 -5.25 -24.27 -4.28
CA TYR A 498 -5.84 -25.28 -5.16
C TYR A 498 -7.31 -24.99 -5.45
N PHE A 499 -7.84 -25.66 -6.47
CA PHE A 499 -9.22 -25.56 -6.92
C PHE A 499 -10.01 -26.84 -6.62
N THR A 500 -11.32 -26.72 -6.39
CA THR A 500 -12.25 -27.85 -6.17
C THR A 500 -13.32 -27.86 -7.27
N PRO A 501 -13.12 -28.57 -8.39
CA PRO A 501 -13.99 -28.50 -9.58
C PRO A 501 -15.49 -28.64 -9.33
N SER A 502 -15.94 -29.55 -8.48
CA SER A 502 -17.36 -29.77 -8.18
C SER A 502 -18.06 -28.58 -7.53
N LEU A 503 -17.30 -27.62 -6.97
CA LEU A 503 -17.83 -26.42 -6.35
C LEU A 503 -17.86 -25.21 -7.29
N GLY A 504 -17.29 -25.33 -8.50
CA GLY A 504 -17.22 -24.29 -9.53
C GLY A 504 -16.22 -23.16 -9.23
N PHE A 505 -15.75 -22.45 -10.25
CA PHE A 505 -14.78 -21.36 -10.08
C PHE A 505 -15.37 -20.18 -9.27
N PRO A 506 -14.69 -19.62 -8.26
CA PRO A 506 -13.29 -19.86 -7.83
C PRO A 506 -13.14 -20.74 -6.56
N ALA A 507 -14.09 -21.64 -6.29
CA ALA A 507 -14.12 -22.46 -5.09
C ALA A 507 -12.88 -23.36 -4.94
N GLY A 508 -12.24 -23.31 -3.78
CA GLY A 508 -11.02 -24.06 -3.56
C GLY A 508 -10.53 -23.88 -2.14
N GLY A 509 -9.22 -23.98 -1.95
CA GLY A 509 -8.64 -23.74 -0.65
C GLY A 509 -7.13 -23.56 -0.69
N VAL A 510 -6.53 -23.43 0.48
CA VAL A 510 -5.09 -23.18 0.64
C VAL A 510 -4.47 -24.23 1.55
N ILE A 511 -3.31 -24.74 1.16
CA ILE A 511 -2.44 -25.56 1.99
C ILE A 511 -1.18 -24.75 2.28
N VAL A 512 -0.77 -24.70 3.55
CA VAL A 512 0.31 -23.85 4.03
C VAL A 512 1.21 -24.66 4.93
N THR A 513 2.51 -24.61 4.70
CA THR A 513 3.51 -25.17 5.61
C THR A 513 4.27 -24.02 6.26
N CYS A 514 4.13 -23.91 7.58
CA CYS A 514 4.79 -22.90 8.39
C CYS A 514 6.15 -23.34 8.91
N SER A 515 6.97 -22.38 9.32
CA SER A 515 8.27 -22.65 9.95
C SER A 515 8.13 -23.28 11.34
N ASN A 516 6.98 -23.10 12.00
CA ASN A 516 6.65 -23.71 13.29
C ASN A 516 5.14 -23.98 13.40
N ALA A 517 4.77 -24.84 14.36
CA ALA A 517 3.36 -25.21 14.61
C ALA A 517 2.51 -24.05 15.17
N GLY A 518 3.14 -23.10 15.87
CA GLY A 518 2.46 -21.93 16.42
C GLY A 518 1.84 -21.04 15.34
N ASP A 519 2.58 -20.80 14.26
CA ASP A 519 2.09 -20.00 13.13
C ASP A 519 0.93 -20.70 12.38
N ALA A 520 1.01 -22.02 12.19
CA ALA A 520 -0.08 -22.80 11.60
C ALA A 520 -1.34 -22.75 12.49
N GLN A 521 -1.17 -22.80 13.82
CA GLN A 521 -2.27 -22.69 14.78
C GLN A 521 -2.90 -21.30 14.79
N ALA A 522 -2.09 -20.24 14.71
CA ALA A 522 -2.57 -18.87 14.61
C ALA A 522 -3.37 -18.68 13.31
N LEU A 523 -2.86 -19.20 12.19
CA LEU A 523 -3.55 -19.13 10.90
C LEU A 523 -4.92 -19.84 10.95
N LYS A 524 -4.99 -21.02 11.59
CA LYS A 524 -6.25 -21.72 11.82
C LYS A 524 -7.24 -20.87 12.63
N ALA A 525 -6.78 -20.27 13.73
CA ALA A 525 -7.62 -19.44 14.59
C ALA A 525 -8.19 -18.21 13.85
N ASP A 526 -7.42 -17.62 12.94
CA ASP A 526 -7.88 -16.50 12.10
C ASP A 526 -8.97 -16.94 11.12
N TYR A 527 -8.80 -18.07 10.43
CA TYR A 527 -9.83 -18.62 9.53
C TYR A 527 -11.11 -19.03 10.29
N ASP A 528 -10.97 -19.67 11.45
CA ASP A 528 -12.11 -20.06 12.27
C ASP A 528 -12.91 -18.81 12.71
N ARG A 529 -12.21 -17.72 13.07
CA ARG A 529 -12.85 -16.45 13.43
C ARG A 529 -13.59 -15.82 12.26
N GLN A 530 -12.99 -15.82 11.07
CA GLN A 530 -13.66 -15.31 9.87
C GLN A 530 -14.88 -16.15 9.48
N SER A 531 -14.76 -17.48 9.54
CA SER A 531 -15.85 -18.40 9.28
C SER A 531 -17.01 -18.22 10.28
N ALA A 532 -16.70 -17.91 11.54
CA ALA A 532 -17.72 -17.61 12.55
C ALA A 532 -18.38 -16.25 12.32
N ALA A 533 -17.62 -15.25 11.86
CA ALA A 533 -18.12 -13.90 11.59
C ALA A 533 -18.95 -13.80 10.30
N ASN A 534 -18.69 -14.66 9.32
CA ASN A 534 -19.39 -14.69 8.03
C ASN A 534 -19.99 -16.08 7.75
N PRO A 535 -21.26 -16.33 8.12
CA PRO A 535 -21.91 -17.62 7.90
C PRO A 535 -21.99 -18.05 6.42
N GLY A 536 -21.85 -17.11 5.47
CA GLY A 536 -21.80 -17.40 4.03
C GLY A 536 -20.42 -17.82 3.53
N ALA A 537 -19.37 -17.65 4.33
CA ALA A 537 -17.99 -17.99 4.02
C ALA A 537 -17.45 -19.07 4.97
N THR A 538 -18.29 -20.08 5.28
CA THR A 538 -17.84 -21.22 6.06
C THR A 538 -16.67 -21.89 5.36
N SER A 539 -15.66 -22.32 6.13
CA SER A 539 -14.54 -23.10 5.61
C SER A 539 -14.25 -24.28 6.52
N TRP A 540 -13.75 -25.37 5.93
CA TRP A 540 -13.17 -26.47 6.69
C TRP A 540 -11.70 -26.13 6.94
N THR A 541 -11.25 -26.18 8.19
CA THR A 541 -9.87 -25.91 8.58
C THR A 541 -9.26 -27.10 9.30
N PHE A 542 -8.05 -27.48 8.90
CA PHE A 542 -7.32 -28.63 9.42
C PHE A 542 -5.89 -28.20 9.78
N ILE A 543 -5.33 -28.82 10.81
CA ILE A 543 -3.94 -28.58 11.22
C ILE A 543 -3.28 -29.90 11.63
N ASN A 544 -2.01 -30.06 11.27
CA ASN A 544 -1.12 -31.08 11.83
C ASN A 544 0.31 -30.54 11.89
N ASN A 545 0.85 -30.41 13.11
CA ASN A 545 2.15 -29.78 13.37
C ASN A 545 2.24 -28.39 12.71
N ASN A 546 3.16 -28.22 11.77
CA ASN A 546 3.39 -26.97 11.04
C ASN A 546 2.62 -26.88 9.71
N VAL A 547 1.72 -27.83 9.41
CA VAL A 547 0.88 -27.80 8.22
C VAL A 547 -0.53 -27.33 8.57
N PHE A 548 -0.97 -26.28 7.89
CA PHE A 548 -2.34 -25.79 7.90
C PHE A 548 -3.00 -26.07 6.55
N ALA A 549 -4.27 -26.46 6.55
CA ALA A 549 -5.06 -26.56 5.34
C ALA A 549 -6.46 -26.00 5.54
N GLN A 550 -6.92 -25.22 4.56
CA GLN A 550 -8.27 -24.70 4.46
C GLN A 550 -8.93 -25.23 3.19
N ALA A 551 -10.21 -25.56 3.28
CA ALA A 551 -11.07 -25.91 2.15
C ALA A 551 -12.38 -25.12 2.21
N ASP A 552 -12.97 -24.84 1.04
CA ASP A 552 -14.29 -24.20 0.92
C ASP A 552 -15.35 -24.99 1.71
N GLY A 553 -16.16 -24.31 2.52
CA GLY A 553 -17.16 -24.96 3.39
C GLY A 553 -18.29 -25.66 2.63
N ARG A 554 -18.46 -25.36 1.33
CA ARG A 554 -19.39 -26.10 0.46
C ARG A 554 -18.86 -27.47 0.05
N MET A 555 -17.58 -27.77 0.33
CA MET A 555 -17.00 -29.09 0.08
C MET A 555 -17.84 -30.17 0.77
N PRO A 556 -18.26 -31.23 0.04
CA PRO A 556 -19.03 -32.32 0.63
C PRO A 556 -18.33 -32.91 1.86
N GLN A 557 -19.11 -33.23 2.90
CA GLN A 557 -18.55 -33.68 4.19
C GLN A 557 -17.63 -34.91 4.05
N ASN A 558 -17.93 -35.83 3.14
CA ASN A 558 -17.08 -36.99 2.85
C ASN A 558 -15.72 -36.61 2.21
N GLN A 559 -15.69 -35.55 1.40
CA GLN A 559 -14.45 -34.98 0.85
C GLN A 559 -13.64 -34.28 1.95
N ALA A 560 -14.31 -33.48 2.79
CA ALA A 560 -13.67 -32.81 3.93
C ALA A 560 -13.08 -33.81 4.94
N GLN A 561 -13.76 -34.93 5.20
CA GLN A 561 -13.25 -36.02 6.06
C GLN A 561 -12.00 -36.67 5.48
N LYS A 562 -11.98 -37.00 4.19
CA LYS A 562 -10.77 -37.52 3.53
C LYS A 562 -9.62 -36.52 3.60
N PHE A 563 -9.91 -35.24 3.39
CA PHE A 563 -8.92 -34.17 3.55
C PHE A 563 -8.34 -34.18 4.97
N GLN A 564 -9.20 -34.22 5.99
CA GLN A 564 -8.79 -34.28 7.39
C GLN A 564 -7.92 -35.51 7.70
N GLU A 565 -8.29 -36.69 7.19
CA GLU A 565 -7.52 -37.94 7.37
C GLU A 565 -6.12 -37.83 6.79
N VAL A 566 -5.97 -37.26 5.58
CA VAL A 566 -4.66 -37.03 4.96
C VAL A 566 -3.82 -36.09 5.81
N ILE A 567 -4.38 -34.95 6.24
CA ILE A 567 -3.67 -33.99 7.08
C ILE A 567 -3.27 -34.62 8.41
N ALA A 568 -4.16 -35.38 9.06
CA ALA A 568 -3.86 -36.09 10.31
C ALA A 568 -2.78 -37.17 10.15
N SER A 569 -2.67 -37.82 8.98
CA SER A 569 -1.68 -38.86 8.73
C SER A 569 -0.23 -38.35 8.61
N LEU A 570 -0.02 -37.06 8.35
CA LEU A 570 1.31 -36.47 8.10
C LEU A 570 2.30 -36.68 9.25
N SER A 571 1.82 -36.76 10.50
CA SER A 571 2.66 -36.96 11.69
C SER A 571 3.16 -38.40 11.86
N THR A 572 2.51 -39.37 11.22
CA THR A 572 2.86 -40.79 11.38
C THR A 572 3.88 -41.28 10.36
N GLY A 573 4.18 -40.48 9.33
CA GLY A 573 5.01 -40.90 8.20
C GLY A 573 4.44 -42.08 7.40
N ALA A 574 3.25 -42.57 7.75
CA ALA A 574 2.63 -43.69 7.09
C ALA A 574 2.24 -43.29 5.66
N PRO A 575 2.57 -44.10 4.63
CA PRO A 575 2.01 -43.90 3.30
C PRO A 575 0.49 -44.04 3.41
N VAL A 576 -0.25 -43.07 2.85
CA VAL A 576 -1.71 -43.15 2.73
C VAL A 576 -1.99 -44.39 1.87
N GLN A 577 -2.48 -45.47 2.49
CA GLN A 577 -2.90 -46.63 1.71
C GLN A 577 -4.08 -46.20 0.84
N PRO A 578 -4.03 -46.44 -0.48
CA PRO A 578 -5.20 -46.19 -1.32
C PRO A 578 -6.36 -47.00 -0.74
N LEU A 579 -7.46 -46.30 -0.43
CA LEU A 579 -8.68 -46.95 0.04
C LEU A 579 -9.03 -48.06 -0.95
N PRO A 580 -9.34 -49.29 -0.48
CA PRO A 580 -9.80 -50.34 -1.37
C PRO A 580 -11.01 -49.80 -2.14
N PRO A 581 -11.13 -50.06 -3.46
CA PRO A 581 -12.21 -49.53 -4.26
C PRO A 581 -13.53 -49.86 -3.57
N THR A 582 -14.26 -48.82 -3.16
CA THR A 582 -15.57 -48.97 -2.55
C THR A 582 -16.42 -49.78 -3.51
N ALA A 583 -16.68 -51.05 -3.17
CA ALA A 583 -17.61 -51.87 -3.91
C ALA A 583 -18.91 -51.09 -4.00
N VAL A 584 -19.37 -50.83 -5.22
CA VAL A 584 -20.66 -50.21 -5.49
C VAL A 584 -21.70 -50.97 -4.66
N PRO A 585 -22.37 -50.34 -3.67
CA PRO A 585 -23.36 -51.05 -2.89
C PRO A 585 -24.44 -51.54 -3.86
N PRO A 586 -24.82 -52.83 -3.84
CA PRO A 586 -25.90 -53.31 -4.67
C PRO A 586 -27.14 -52.48 -4.36
N THR A 587 -27.76 -51.94 -5.40
CA THR A 587 -29.05 -51.27 -5.32
C THR A 587 -30.02 -52.15 -4.54
N ALA A 588 -30.25 -51.80 -3.28
CA ALA A 588 -31.20 -52.50 -2.44
C ALA A 588 -32.61 -52.14 -2.94
N THR A 589 -33.20 -53.05 -3.71
CA THR A 589 -34.64 -53.11 -3.93
C THR A 589 -35.30 -53.32 -2.56
N GLN A 590 -35.88 -52.27 -1.98
CA GLN A 590 -36.75 -52.45 -0.83
C GLN A 590 -38.05 -53.14 -1.27
N PRO A 591 -38.58 -54.08 -0.47
CA PRO A 591 -39.86 -54.71 -0.74
C PRO A 591 -40.98 -53.70 -0.48
N ILE A 592 -41.91 -53.62 -1.44
CA ILE A 592 -43.14 -52.84 -1.34
C ILE A 592 -44.00 -53.52 -0.26
N GLU A 593 -44.20 -52.85 0.88
CA GLU A 593 -45.22 -53.27 1.84
C GLU A 593 -46.62 -52.99 1.28
N GLU A 594 -47.43 -54.02 1.36
CA GLU A 594 -48.81 -54.14 0.89
C GLU A 594 -49.75 -53.26 1.74
N ILE A 595 -50.09 -52.08 1.22
CA ILE A 595 -51.10 -51.21 1.82
C ILE A 595 -52.49 -51.78 1.49
N THR A 596 -53.17 -52.25 2.53
CA THR A 596 -54.56 -52.71 2.51
C THR A 596 -55.50 -51.56 2.16
N VAL A 597 -56.26 -51.72 1.08
CA VAL A 597 -57.21 -50.75 0.53
C VAL A 597 -58.51 -50.71 1.35
N ILE A 598 -58.91 -49.53 1.83
CA ILE A 598 -60.28 -49.23 2.29
C ILE A 598 -61.02 -48.52 1.13
N PRO A 599 -62.25 -48.95 0.75
CA PRO A 599 -62.93 -48.40 -0.43
C PRO A 599 -63.61 -47.05 -0.14
N ILE A 600 -63.37 -46.08 -1.01
CA ILE A 600 -64.08 -44.78 -1.06
C ILE A 600 -64.98 -44.77 -2.32
N PRO A 601 -66.26 -44.32 -2.24
CA PRO A 601 -67.23 -44.35 -3.35
C PRO A 601 -66.95 -43.29 -4.45
N PRO A 602 -67.57 -43.42 -5.64
CA PRO A 602 -67.06 -42.82 -6.88
C PRO A 602 -67.46 -41.35 -7.03
N THR A 603 -66.52 -40.53 -7.49
CA THR A 603 -66.80 -39.17 -7.98
C THR A 603 -66.34 -39.02 -9.43
N ASN A 604 -67.21 -38.39 -10.21
CA ASN A 604 -67.31 -38.40 -11.66
C ASN A 604 -66.08 -37.90 -12.45
N THR A 605 -65.80 -38.65 -13.52
CA THR A 605 -64.91 -38.33 -14.65
C THR A 605 -65.46 -37.19 -15.53
N PRO A 606 -64.61 -36.29 -16.03
CA PRO A 606 -64.79 -35.70 -17.35
C PRO A 606 -63.77 -36.24 -18.36
N ALA A 607 -64.26 -36.48 -19.58
CA ALA A 607 -63.59 -37.10 -20.72
C ALA A 607 -62.41 -36.27 -21.29
N PRO A 608 -61.48 -36.91 -22.03
CA PRO A 608 -60.30 -36.26 -22.59
C PRO A 608 -60.59 -35.59 -23.94
N ILE A 609 -59.97 -34.43 -24.17
CA ILE A 609 -60.00 -33.68 -25.43
C ILE A 609 -58.78 -34.11 -26.30
N PRO A 610 -58.94 -34.38 -27.61
CA PRO A 610 -57.85 -34.83 -28.49
C PRO A 610 -57.00 -33.67 -29.05
N PRO A 611 -55.80 -33.95 -29.61
CA PRO A 611 -54.89 -32.92 -30.08
C PRO A 611 -55.18 -32.50 -31.53
N THR A 612 -55.11 -31.20 -31.80
CA THR A 612 -55.24 -30.65 -33.16
C THR A 612 -53.95 -29.97 -33.58
N ASN A 613 -53.20 -30.62 -34.47
CA ASN A 613 -52.21 -29.97 -35.35
C ASN A 613 -52.94 -29.47 -36.60
N THR A 614 -52.74 -28.21 -37.01
CA THR A 614 -52.70 -27.76 -38.42
C THR A 614 -52.29 -26.28 -38.44
N SER A 615 -51.08 -25.99 -38.93
CA SER A 615 -50.63 -24.64 -39.26
C SER A 615 -50.68 -24.46 -40.78
N ALA A 616 -51.42 -23.46 -41.24
CA ALA A 616 -51.38 -22.94 -42.61
C ALA A 616 -51.50 -21.40 -42.57
N PRO A 617 -50.99 -20.68 -43.60
CA PRO A 617 -50.36 -19.37 -43.45
C PRO A 617 -51.32 -18.18 -43.63
N ILE A 618 -51.02 -17.07 -42.93
CA ILE A 618 -51.73 -15.79 -43.00
C ILE A 618 -51.01 -14.84 -44.00
N PRO A 619 -51.74 -14.07 -44.85
CA PRO A 619 -51.17 -13.19 -45.87
C PRO A 619 -50.65 -11.84 -45.30
N PRO A 620 -49.84 -11.08 -46.06
CA PRO A 620 -49.27 -9.82 -45.60
C PRO A 620 -50.28 -8.66 -45.75
N THR A 621 -50.42 -7.85 -44.69
CA THR A 621 -51.22 -6.62 -44.73
C THR A 621 -50.32 -5.39 -44.59
N ASN A 622 -50.22 -4.66 -45.69
CA ASN A 622 -50.03 -3.22 -45.91
C ASN A 622 -49.37 -2.34 -44.82
N THR A 623 -48.17 -1.86 -45.17
CA THR A 623 -47.81 -0.45 -45.40
C THR A 623 -48.49 0.61 -44.53
N SER A 624 -47.77 1.10 -43.52
CA SER A 624 -47.98 2.41 -42.90
C SER A 624 -46.85 3.34 -43.33
N ALA A 625 -47.22 4.44 -43.99
CA ALA A 625 -46.34 5.51 -44.45
C ALA A 625 -45.72 6.28 -43.26
N PRO A 626 -44.52 6.89 -43.44
CA PRO A 626 -43.86 7.67 -42.41
C PRO A 626 -44.52 9.05 -42.26
N ILE A 627 -44.80 9.43 -41.02
CA ILE A 627 -45.25 10.76 -40.60
C ILE A 627 -44.03 11.70 -40.62
N PRO A 628 -44.11 12.90 -41.21
CA PRO A 628 -43.00 13.86 -41.22
C PRO A 628 -42.79 14.51 -39.84
N PRO A 629 -41.55 14.85 -39.45
CA PRO A 629 -41.30 15.57 -38.22
C PRO A 629 -41.74 17.04 -38.38
N THR A 630 -42.66 17.46 -37.51
CA THR A 630 -43.06 18.86 -37.35
C THR A 630 -42.17 19.49 -36.28
N ASP A 631 -41.08 20.15 -36.70
CA ASP A 631 -40.33 21.06 -35.85
C ASP A 631 -41.06 22.41 -35.77
N VAL A 632 -41.72 22.67 -34.64
CA VAL A 632 -42.17 24.02 -34.25
C VAL A 632 -41.26 24.51 -33.12
N PRO A 633 -40.59 25.66 -33.25
CA PRO A 633 -39.80 26.24 -32.17
C PRO A 633 -40.72 26.77 -31.07
N ILE A 634 -40.51 26.30 -29.84
CA ILE A 634 -41.12 26.88 -28.64
C ILE A 634 -40.37 28.19 -28.32
N PRO A 635 -41.04 29.34 -28.17
CA PRO A 635 -40.37 30.58 -27.77
C PRO A 635 -39.89 30.51 -26.31
N PRO A 636 -38.76 31.16 -25.96
CA PRO A 636 -38.26 31.17 -24.58
C PRO A 636 -39.27 31.84 -23.65
N THR A 637 -39.55 31.17 -22.53
CA THR A 637 -40.36 31.72 -21.45
C THR A 637 -39.48 32.64 -20.61
N ASP A 638 -39.73 33.94 -20.69
CA ASP A 638 -39.13 34.96 -19.81
C ASP A 638 -39.49 34.68 -18.36
N THR A 639 -38.53 34.16 -17.60
CA THR A 639 -38.58 34.13 -16.13
C THR A 639 -37.88 35.39 -15.62
N PRO A 640 -38.55 36.30 -14.90
CA PRO A 640 -37.91 37.49 -14.38
C PRO A 640 -36.91 37.13 -13.27
N ALA A 641 -35.70 37.69 -13.37
CA ALA A 641 -34.71 37.63 -12.33
C ALA A 641 -35.25 38.30 -11.03
N PRO A 642 -35.00 37.73 -9.85
CA PRO A 642 -35.37 38.38 -8.59
C PRO A 642 -34.55 39.67 -8.41
N PRO A 643 -35.13 40.73 -7.83
CA PRO A 643 -34.46 42.01 -7.63
C PRO A 643 -33.26 41.88 -6.68
N PRO A 644 -32.19 42.67 -6.88
CA PRO A 644 -31.06 42.70 -5.95
C PRO A 644 -31.54 43.17 -4.58
N THR A 645 -31.29 42.36 -3.56
CA THR A 645 -31.54 42.72 -2.16
C THR A 645 -30.35 43.53 -1.66
N ASP A 646 -30.43 44.85 -1.78
CA ASP A 646 -29.53 45.77 -1.09
C ASP A 646 -29.85 45.78 0.42
N THR A 647 -29.15 44.93 1.17
CA THR A 647 -29.08 45.08 2.64
C THR A 647 -27.77 45.78 2.98
N PRO A 648 -27.78 47.00 3.52
CA PRO A 648 -26.56 47.67 3.95
C PRO A 648 -25.95 46.95 5.16
N LEU A 649 -24.67 46.56 5.03
CA LEU A 649 -23.85 46.10 6.16
C LEU A 649 -23.78 47.19 7.23
N PRO A 650 -24.00 46.86 8.53
CA PRO A 650 -23.74 47.81 9.61
C PRO A 650 -22.23 48.10 9.70
N PRO A 651 -21.84 49.34 10.06
CA PRO A 651 -20.43 49.70 10.20
C PRO A 651 -19.77 48.91 11.34
N PRO A 652 -18.47 48.58 11.22
CA PRO A 652 -17.76 47.84 12.26
C PRO A 652 -17.75 48.64 13.56
N THR A 653 -18.34 48.05 14.60
CA THR A 653 -18.28 48.59 15.96
C THR A 653 -16.88 48.33 16.49
N ASN A 654 -16.15 49.41 16.73
CA ASN A 654 -14.80 49.39 17.27
C ASN A 654 -14.86 49.11 18.78
N THR A 655 -14.82 47.83 19.17
CA THR A 655 -14.74 47.43 20.57
C THR A 655 -13.29 47.48 21.02
N ALA A 656 -12.94 48.55 21.75
CA ALA A 656 -11.67 48.67 22.45
C ALA A 656 -11.52 47.52 23.47
N LEU A 657 -10.41 46.78 23.36
CA LEU A 657 -9.96 45.83 24.37
C LEU A 657 -9.53 46.59 25.64
N PRO A 658 -9.84 46.08 26.86
CA PRO A 658 -9.37 46.69 28.09
C PRO A 658 -7.85 46.52 28.23
N THR A 659 -7.16 47.63 28.44
CA THR A 659 -5.75 47.70 28.83
C THR A 659 -5.54 46.97 30.16
N ILE A 660 -4.93 45.78 30.13
CA ILE A 660 -4.40 45.11 31.30
C ILE A 660 -3.00 45.67 31.57
N VAL A 661 -2.86 46.44 32.65
CA VAL A 661 -1.59 46.93 33.18
C VAL A 661 -0.94 45.81 33.99
N ILE A 662 0.16 45.24 33.48
CA ILE A 662 1.04 44.34 34.25
C ILE A 662 2.24 45.16 34.75
N PRO A 663 2.50 45.25 36.07
CA PRO A 663 3.64 46.00 36.60
C PRO A 663 4.96 45.25 36.35
N LEU A 664 5.97 45.96 35.83
CA LEU A 664 7.36 45.50 35.73
C LEU A 664 7.98 45.34 37.14
N PRO A 665 8.65 44.22 37.46
CA PRO A 665 9.55 44.16 38.59
C PRO A 665 10.90 44.81 38.26
N ALA A 666 11.44 45.47 39.29
CA ALA A 666 12.60 46.35 39.26
C ALA A 666 13.91 45.66 38.83
N THR A 667 14.70 46.41 38.07
CA THR A 667 16.11 46.19 37.76
C THR A 667 16.96 46.04 39.02
N ALA A 668 17.61 44.89 39.19
CA ALA A 668 18.71 44.71 40.12
C ALA A 668 20.04 44.74 39.34
N THR A 669 20.84 45.76 39.63
CA THR A 669 22.20 45.99 39.13
C THR A 669 23.17 45.02 39.81
N PRO A 670 24.04 44.29 39.08
CA PRO A 670 25.17 43.62 39.73
C PRO A 670 26.34 44.60 39.90
N THR A 671 26.65 44.86 41.17
CA THR A 671 27.87 45.51 41.66
C THR A 671 29.09 44.66 41.32
N ILE A 672 30.07 45.27 40.65
CA ILE A 672 31.38 44.67 40.40
C ILE A 672 32.29 45.07 41.56
N THR A 673 32.84 44.09 42.29
CA THR A 673 33.92 44.31 43.26
C THR A 673 35.17 43.58 42.77
N PRO A 674 36.34 44.24 42.68
CA PRO A 674 37.59 43.59 42.31
C PRO A 674 38.31 43.07 43.55
N THR A 675 39.05 41.97 43.42
CA THR A 675 40.39 41.69 44.00
C THR A 675 40.58 40.18 44.19
N ALA A 676 41.55 39.60 43.50
CA ALA A 676 42.51 38.65 44.08
C ALA A 676 43.64 38.38 43.08
N THR A 677 44.86 38.37 43.62
CA THR A 677 46.14 38.38 42.93
C THR A 677 46.86 37.04 43.16
N LEU A 678 47.68 36.62 42.17
CA LEU A 678 48.83 35.68 42.22
C LEU A 678 48.56 34.15 42.18
N PRO A 679 49.59 33.30 41.88
CA PRO A 679 50.47 33.27 40.70
C PRO A 679 50.66 31.81 40.15
N TYR A 680 51.63 31.59 39.23
CA TYR A 680 52.31 30.33 38.80
C TYR A 680 52.09 29.79 37.36
N PRO A 681 53.04 29.02 36.75
CA PRO A 681 53.94 29.54 35.71
C PRO A 681 53.85 28.83 34.34
N LEU A 682 54.61 29.38 33.38
CA LEU A 682 54.95 28.86 32.04
C LEU A 682 55.48 27.41 32.05
N PRO A 683 55.24 26.64 30.96
CA PRO A 683 56.36 26.42 30.03
C PRO A 683 55.98 26.24 28.54
N GLY A 684 56.97 26.45 27.66
CA GLY A 684 57.12 25.64 26.44
C GLY A 684 56.89 26.35 25.11
N GLY A 685 57.97 26.76 24.46
CA GLY A 685 57.97 27.41 23.15
C GLY A 685 57.78 26.47 21.96
N LEU A 686 57.31 27.04 20.85
CA LEU A 686 57.27 26.44 19.51
C LEU A 686 58.20 27.25 18.59
N PRO A 687 59.06 26.61 17.77
CA PRO A 687 59.92 27.32 16.84
C PRO A 687 59.24 27.55 15.48
N ALA A 688 59.64 28.67 14.86
CA ALA A 688 59.24 29.16 13.55
C ALA A 688 59.77 28.28 12.38
N PRO A 689 59.17 28.37 11.18
CA PRO A 689 59.62 27.62 10.00
C PRO A 689 60.74 28.37 9.25
N SER A 690 61.60 27.60 8.58
CA SER A 690 62.63 28.10 7.66
C SER A 690 62.74 27.21 6.41
N PRO A 691 63.33 27.70 5.30
CA PRO A 691 62.81 27.48 3.94
C PRO A 691 63.67 26.58 3.02
N ARG A 692 63.04 26.16 1.90
CA ARG A 692 63.55 25.77 0.55
C ARG A 692 64.91 25.06 0.40
N THR A 693 64.97 23.98 -0.39
CA THR A 693 65.66 23.94 -1.72
C THR A 693 65.58 22.58 -2.47
N ASN A 694 65.59 22.72 -3.80
CA ASN A 694 65.63 21.82 -4.97
C ASN A 694 66.53 20.56 -4.95
N ALA A 695 66.14 19.51 -5.73
CA ALA A 695 66.75 19.13 -7.04
C ALA A 695 66.82 17.59 -7.35
N ALA A 696 66.13 17.18 -8.44
CA ALA A 696 66.52 16.23 -9.53
C ALA A 696 66.83 14.72 -9.24
N PRO A 697 66.91 13.81 -10.27
CA PRO A 697 66.48 13.86 -11.69
C PRO A 697 65.65 12.64 -12.20
N PHE A 698 65.11 12.79 -13.42
CA PHE A 698 64.55 11.78 -14.34
C PHE A 698 65.62 10.85 -14.98
N PRO A 699 65.19 9.73 -15.61
CA PRO A 699 65.14 9.72 -17.09
C PRO A 699 63.86 9.08 -17.67
N GLY A 700 63.51 9.47 -18.89
CA GLY A 700 62.21 9.23 -19.52
C GLY A 700 62.12 8.06 -20.51
N SER A 701 60.98 8.02 -21.23
CA SER A 701 60.90 7.50 -22.60
C SER A 701 59.60 7.97 -23.26
N LEU A 702 59.72 8.30 -24.54
CA LEU A 702 58.71 8.82 -25.47
C LEU A 702 57.75 7.70 -25.93
N HIS A 703 56.51 8.05 -26.29
CA HIS A 703 55.88 7.71 -27.59
C HIS A 703 54.61 8.55 -27.80
N ASN A 704 54.58 9.32 -28.89
CA ASN A 704 53.42 9.98 -29.45
C ASN A 704 52.61 8.97 -30.29
N VAL A 705 51.28 9.00 -30.24
CA VAL A 705 50.41 8.93 -31.43
C VAL A 705 49.16 9.76 -31.15
N ALA A 706 48.81 10.61 -32.12
CA ALA A 706 47.66 11.48 -32.12
C ALA A 706 46.68 11.05 -33.23
N ILE A 707 45.41 11.43 -33.04
CA ILE A 707 44.39 11.72 -34.09
C ILE A 707 43.77 10.49 -34.78
N LYS A 708 42.44 10.31 -34.69
CA LYS A 708 41.48 10.94 -35.62
C LYS A 708 40.02 10.68 -35.24
N GLU A 709 39.25 11.77 -35.19
CA GLU A 709 37.79 11.79 -35.33
C GLU A 709 37.41 11.45 -36.78
N GLU A 710 36.36 10.64 -36.93
CA GLU A 710 35.36 10.76 -37.98
C GLU A 710 33.99 10.34 -37.41
#